data_AF-A0A2G3LEX7-F1
#
_entry.id   AF-A0A2G3LEX7-F1
#
_cell.length_a   1.000
_cell.length_b   1.000
_cell.length_c   1.000
_cell.angle_alpha   90.00
_cell.angle_beta   90.00
_cell.angle_gamma   90.00
#
_symmetry.space_group_name_H-M   'P 1'
#
loop_
_entity.id
_entity.type
_entity.pdbx_description
1 polymer ?
#
loop_
_entity_poly.entity_id
_entity_poly.type
_entity_poly.pdbx_seq_one_letter_code
_entity_poly.pdbx_strand_id
1 'polypeptide(L)'
;MSDTPISLFSDLNLSEPLIRALKDVGYETPSPIQAATIPLLLANRDVLGQAQTGTGKTAAFALPILSRIDLKQSSPQALVLAPTRELAIQVAEAFQVYAAHIPGFHVLPIYGGQSYGPQLSALRRGVHVIVGTPGRVIDHLDKGSLDLSKLKTLVLDEADEMLRMGFIDDVERILKETPEGHQTALFSATMPSVIKRIATTYLVNPAEVTVAAKTGTADNIRQRYWLVSGMHKLDALTRILEAEAFDGMIIFARTKLGTEELAGKLQARGFSAAAINGDIQQAQRERTIQQLKDGKIDILVATDVAARGLDVERISHVVNYDVPHDPESYTHRIGRTGRAGRSGEAILFITPREKNLLKAIERSTRQPIGMLELPTIQAVNDVRIAKFKEQISETLALGELEQFQSLIEDFEREQNIPAIEIAAALAKMARGNTPLLLDKNKAREQATWQDDRPVRQDRFERNDRPERGDRFDRNERSDRGERPAFPKKERIQRPADAGMQTFRIEVGHQHGVKPGNIVGAIANEAGIDSKNIGRIEIYDDYSVLDLPDSMPKELLDQLKTVWVAGQQLRISRDGDAPDLAPPAAPRKPFAAKSAPAFKDAPADAGDAAAAPRAPKKERPRPGVTAYRIEVGREHAVTPSNIVGAIANEANLEAKHIGRIDIFDNYSVLDLPEGMPPEILDHLKSVVVSGQKLRISLDDGTTERKPAPPRPKSPPRKTFK
;
A
#
# COMPACT_ATOMS: atom_id res chain seq x y z
N MET A 1 21.66 40.45 3.75
CA MET A 1 20.45 40.82 2.96
C MET A 1 19.60 41.74 3.84
N SER A 2 18.58 42.40 3.32
CA SER A 2 17.71 43.26 4.15
C SER A 2 16.77 42.41 5.00
N ASP A 3 16.84 42.53 6.34
CA ASP A 3 15.96 41.87 7.31
C ASP A 3 14.54 42.49 7.35
N THR A 4 13.99 42.80 6.18
CA THR A 4 12.58 43.21 6.05
C THR A 4 11.73 41.95 5.98
N PRO A 5 10.86 41.67 6.97
CA PRO A 5 9.98 40.51 6.90
C PRO A 5 8.99 40.70 5.74
N ILE A 6 9.09 39.83 4.74
CA ILE A 6 8.18 39.76 3.57
C ILE A 6 6.76 39.56 4.12
N SER A 7 5.90 40.55 3.92
CA SER A 7 4.62 40.67 4.64
C SER A 7 3.43 40.24 3.80
N LEU A 8 3.49 40.51 2.50
CA LEU A 8 2.41 40.29 1.54
C LEU A 8 2.95 39.59 0.29
N PHE A 9 2.08 38.92 -0.47
CA PHE A 9 2.48 38.31 -1.74
C PHE A 9 2.92 39.33 -2.81
N SER A 10 2.51 40.60 -2.70
CA SER A 10 3.04 41.71 -3.51
C SER A 10 4.56 41.87 -3.40
N ASP A 11 5.10 41.61 -2.22
CA ASP A 11 6.49 41.87 -1.87
C ASP A 11 7.44 40.83 -2.51
N LEU A 12 6.88 39.75 -3.06
CA LEU A 12 7.57 38.64 -3.70
C LEU A 12 7.85 38.85 -5.19
N ASN A 13 7.49 39.99 -5.78
CA ASN A 13 7.72 40.30 -7.20
C ASN A 13 7.15 39.22 -8.17
N LEU A 14 5.96 38.71 -7.85
CA LEU A 14 5.18 37.82 -8.72
C LEU A 14 4.41 38.62 -9.77
N SER A 15 4.06 37.99 -10.89
CA SER A 15 3.26 38.63 -11.94
C SER A 15 1.83 38.95 -11.50
N GLU A 16 1.24 40.02 -12.05
CA GLU A 16 -0.12 40.46 -11.71
C GLU A 16 -1.20 39.37 -11.83
N PRO A 17 -1.20 38.49 -12.87
CA PRO A 17 -2.13 37.36 -12.94
C PRO A 17 -2.04 36.41 -11.74
N LEU A 18 -0.84 36.17 -11.20
CA LEU A 18 -0.64 35.34 -10.02
C LEU A 18 -1.12 36.06 -8.74
N ILE A 19 -0.82 37.34 -8.58
CA ILE A 19 -1.32 38.15 -7.46
C ILE A 19 -2.86 38.17 -7.46
N ARG A 20 -3.49 38.20 -8.63
CA ARG A 20 -4.95 38.10 -8.76
C ARG A 20 -5.47 36.71 -8.37
N ALA A 21 -4.87 35.64 -8.91
CA ALA A 21 -5.27 34.27 -8.57
C ALA A 21 -5.15 34.00 -7.05
N LEU A 22 -4.09 34.51 -6.41
CA LEU A 22 -3.90 34.39 -4.96
C LEU A 22 -4.98 35.11 -4.16
N LYS A 23 -5.43 36.30 -4.60
CA LYS A 23 -6.57 37.00 -3.97
C LYS A 23 -7.88 36.22 -4.13
N ASP A 24 -8.15 35.67 -5.32
CA ASP A 24 -9.36 34.87 -5.58
C ASP A 24 -9.40 33.57 -4.76
N VAL A 25 -8.23 33.04 -4.37
CA VAL A 25 -8.05 31.88 -3.47
C VAL A 25 -8.05 32.28 -1.98
N GLY A 26 -8.01 33.57 -1.65
CA GLY A 26 -7.99 34.08 -0.27
C GLY A 26 -6.62 34.03 0.42
N TYR A 27 -5.52 34.04 -0.34
CA TYR A 27 -4.16 34.08 0.21
C TYR A 27 -3.73 35.51 0.57
N GLU A 28 -3.76 35.83 1.86
CA GLU A 28 -3.38 37.16 2.38
C GLU A 28 -1.85 37.33 2.51
N THR A 29 -1.20 36.46 3.29
CA THR A 29 0.22 36.57 3.67
C THR A 29 0.99 35.28 3.33
N PRO A 30 2.25 35.36 2.86
CA PRO A 30 3.03 34.16 2.54
C PRO A 30 3.44 33.41 3.80
N SER A 31 3.33 32.08 3.77
CA SER A 31 3.83 31.23 4.85
C SER A 31 5.36 31.29 4.96
N PRO A 32 5.98 30.90 6.10
CA PRO A 32 7.43 30.99 6.27
C PRO A 32 8.25 30.24 5.22
N ILE A 33 7.75 29.11 4.67
CA ILE A 33 8.44 28.40 3.59
C ILE A 33 8.27 29.14 2.26
N GLN A 34 7.09 29.72 1.99
CA GLN A 34 6.82 30.51 0.78
C GLN A 34 7.67 31.79 0.74
N ALA A 35 7.66 32.58 1.82
CA ALA A 35 8.44 33.81 1.95
C ALA A 35 9.95 33.56 1.78
N ALA A 36 10.46 32.45 2.31
CA ALA A 36 11.88 32.12 2.22
C ALA A 36 12.29 31.53 0.86
N THR A 37 11.47 30.66 0.21
CA THR A 37 11.88 29.98 -1.02
C THR A 37 11.49 30.68 -2.31
N ILE A 38 10.36 31.40 -2.37
CA ILE A 38 9.90 32.03 -3.62
C ILE A 38 10.93 33.00 -4.22
N PRO A 39 11.58 33.91 -3.44
CA PRO A 39 12.62 34.80 -3.99
C PRO A 39 13.83 34.06 -4.54
N LEU A 40 14.24 32.97 -3.88
CA LEU A 40 15.38 32.13 -4.29
C LEU A 40 15.07 31.38 -5.59
N LEU A 41 13.84 30.86 -5.72
CA LEU A 41 13.39 30.17 -6.91
C LEU A 41 13.18 31.13 -8.10
N LEU A 42 12.64 32.33 -7.87
CA LEU A 42 12.57 33.38 -8.89
C LEU A 42 13.96 33.78 -9.41
N ALA A 43 14.95 33.84 -8.52
CA ALA A 43 16.36 34.09 -8.85
C ALA A 43 17.10 32.91 -9.54
N ASN A 44 16.38 31.85 -9.94
CA ASN A 44 16.92 30.64 -10.57
C ASN A 44 18.03 29.95 -9.74
N ARG A 45 17.93 29.98 -8.40
CA ARG A 45 18.77 29.14 -7.54
C ARG A 45 18.08 27.82 -7.22
N ASP A 46 18.88 26.78 -7.05
CA ASP A 46 18.42 25.53 -6.45
C ASP A 46 18.05 25.73 -4.98
N VAL A 47 17.10 24.94 -4.49
CA VAL A 47 16.56 25.05 -3.14
C VAL A 47 16.40 23.68 -2.51
N LEU A 48 16.88 23.55 -1.27
CA LEU A 48 16.58 22.41 -0.39
C LEU A 48 15.61 22.87 0.71
N GLY A 49 14.32 22.67 0.49
CA GLY A 49 13.24 23.12 1.37
C GLY A 49 12.82 22.03 2.36
N GLN A 50 13.38 22.07 3.58
CA GLN A 50 12.92 21.17 4.65
C GLN A 50 11.70 21.79 5.38
N ALA A 51 10.52 21.22 5.14
CA ALA A 51 9.27 21.63 5.79
C ALA A 51 8.22 20.50 5.78
N GLN A 52 7.40 20.46 6.83
CA GLN A 52 6.30 19.49 6.96
C GLN A 52 5.19 19.71 5.92
N THR A 53 4.31 18.72 5.78
CA THR A 53 3.07 18.83 5.00
C THR A 53 2.15 19.92 5.57
N GLY A 54 1.25 20.47 4.75
CA GLY A 54 0.36 21.57 5.13
C GLY A 54 1.01 22.96 5.26
N THR A 55 2.35 23.07 5.27
CA THR A 55 3.06 24.36 5.41
C THR A 55 2.98 25.29 4.19
N GLY A 56 2.30 24.88 3.10
CA GLY A 56 2.14 25.67 1.88
C GLY A 56 3.23 25.45 0.81
N LYS A 57 4.03 24.37 0.91
CA LYS A 57 5.10 23.99 -0.03
C LYS A 57 4.70 24.07 -1.51
N THR A 58 3.49 23.60 -1.85
CA THR A 58 3.00 23.55 -3.23
C THR A 58 2.96 24.93 -3.90
N ALA A 59 2.44 25.96 -3.22
CA ALA A 59 2.49 27.33 -3.74
C ALA A 59 3.93 27.87 -3.77
N ALA A 60 4.77 27.47 -2.81
CA ALA A 60 6.15 27.89 -2.70
C ALA A 60 6.99 27.54 -3.95
N PHE A 61 6.71 26.41 -4.62
CA PHE A 61 7.33 26.08 -5.92
C PHE A 61 6.45 26.41 -7.13
N ALA A 62 5.12 26.31 -7.03
CA ALA A 62 4.24 26.52 -8.19
C ALA A 62 4.23 27.99 -8.67
N LEU A 63 4.20 28.95 -7.75
CA LEU A 63 4.19 30.38 -8.08
C LEU A 63 5.46 30.84 -8.85
N PRO A 64 6.70 30.54 -8.42
CA PRO A 64 7.89 30.91 -9.18
C PRO A 64 8.02 30.16 -10.51
N ILE A 65 7.52 28.91 -10.62
CA ILE A 65 7.46 28.17 -11.89
C ILE A 65 6.52 28.87 -12.88
N LEU A 66 5.28 29.18 -12.45
CA LEU A 66 4.30 29.90 -13.28
C LEU A 66 4.81 31.28 -13.69
N SER A 67 5.50 31.99 -12.79
CA SER A 67 6.06 33.32 -13.08
C SER A 67 7.25 33.31 -14.06
N ARG A 68 7.80 32.13 -14.42
CA ARG A 68 8.96 31.96 -15.32
C ARG A 68 8.62 31.21 -16.61
N ILE A 69 7.35 30.87 -16.84
CA ILE A 69 6.95 29.97 -17.93
C ILE A 69 6.70 30.72 -19.26
N ASP A 70 7.15 30.14 -20.37
CA ASP A 70 6.94 30.71 -21.71
C ASP A 70 5.76 30.01 -22.41
N LEU A 71 4.62 30.68 -22.45
CA LEU A 71 3.38 30.18 -23.07
C LEU A 71 3.47 30.04 -24.61
N LYS A 72 4.56 30.50 -25.25
CA LYS A 72 4.83 30.25 -26.67
C LYS A 72 5.43 28.86 -26.91
N GLN A 73 5.84 28.15 -25.85
CA GLN A 73 6.49 26.84 -25.93
C GLN A 73 5.55 25.75 -25.38
N SER A 74 4.91 25.01 -26.29
CA SER A 74 4.02 23.89 -26.00
C SER A 74 4.73 22.62 -25.46
N SER A 75 6.06 22.66 -25.35
CA SER A 75 6.88 21.61 -24.72
C SER A 75 6.97 21.77 -23.20
N PRO A 76 7.10 20.68 -22.43
CA PRO A 76 7.27 20.74 -20.98
C PRO A 76 8.47 21.61 -20.56
N GLN A 77 8.23 22.52 -19.62
CA GLN A 77 9.22 23.44 -19.07
C GLN A 77 9.46 23.19 -17.57
N ALA A 78 8.51 22.60 -16.86
CA ALA A 78 8.71 22.13 -15.50
C ALA A 78 8.13 20.73 -15.26
N LEU A 79 8.83 19.94 -14.45
CA LEU A 79 8.43 18.61 -14.00
C LEU A 79 8.42 18.60 -12.48
N VAL A 80 7.33 18.13 -11.88
CA VAL A 80 7.20 17.90 -10.44
C VAL A 80 7.00 16.43 -10.18
N LEU A 81 7.96 15.78 -9.53
CA LEU A 81 7.83 14.40 -9.07
C LEU A 81 7.14 14.36 -7.71
N ALA A 82 6.16 13.48 -7.59
CA ALA A 82 5.37 13.25 -6.38
C ALA A 82 5.27 11.74 -6.09
N PRO A 83 5.32 11.30 -4.82
CA PRO A 83 5.26 9.88 -4.45
C PRO A 83 3.93 9.19 -4.79
N THR A 84 2.84 9.94 -4.95
CA THR A 84 1.48 9.40 -5.07
C THR A 84 0.69 10.06 -6.18
N ARG A 85 -0.29 9.34 -6.72
CA ARG A 85 -1.14 9.80 -7.84
C ARG A 85 -2.01 10.97 -7.38
N GLU A 86 -2.39 10.92 -6.12
CA GLU A 86 -3.28 11.82 -5.41
C GLU A 86 -2.61 13.17 -5.18
N LEU A 87 -1.35 13.15 -4.70
CA LEU A 87 -0.55 14.38 -4.61
C LEU A 87 -0.23 14.92 -6.02
N ALA A 88 0.02 14.05 -7.01
CA ALA A 88 0.24 14.49 -8.39
C ALA A 88 -1.00 15.19 -8.99
N ILE A 89 -2.21 14.71 -8.69
CA ILE A 89 -3.47 15.38 -9.04
C ILE A 89 -3.58 16.71 -8.28
N GLN A 90 -3.42 16.73 -6.96
CA GLN A 90 -3.56 17.94 -6.13
C GLN A 90 -2.58 19.05 -6.51
N VAL A 91 -1.33 18.71 -6.79
CA VAL A 91 -0.33 19.69 -7.23
C VAL A 91 -0.68 20.21 -8.62
N ALA A 92 -1.20 19.37 -9.52
CA ALA A 92 -1.70 19.82 -10.83
C ALA A 92 -2.97 20.70 -10.72
N GLU A 93 -3.91 20.37 -9.83
CA GLU A 93 -5.08 21.19 -9.51
C GLU A 93 -4.65 22.55 -8.94
N ALA A 94 -3.69 22.57 -8.02
CA ALA A 94 -3.11 23.80 -7.47
C ALA A 94 -2.43 24.65 -8.57
N PHE A 95 -1.65 24.05 -9.47
CA PHE A 95 -1.11 24.74 -10.65
C PHE A 95 -2.24 25.35 -11.51
N GLN A 96 -3.32 24.62 -11.75
CA GLN A 96 -4.45 25.08 -12.56
C GLN A 96 -5.22 26.23 -11.88
N VAL A 97 -5.32 26.22 -10.55
CA VAL A 97 -5.92 27.28 -9.73
C VAL A 97 -5.05 28.54 -9.72
N TYR A 98 -3.75 28.44 -9.42
CA TYR A 98 -2.85 29.60 -9.46
C TYR A 98 -2.70 30.18 -10.88
N ALA A 99 -2.87 29.35 -11.92
CA ALA A 99 -2.85 29.77 -13.32
C ALA A 99 -4.21 30.24 -13.87
N ALA A 100 -5.24 30.45 -13.04
CA ALA A 100 -6.59 30.81 -13.51
C ALA A 100 -6.64 32.07 -14.41
N HIS A 101 -5.72 33.03 -14.20
CA HIS A 101 -5.60 34.25 -15.02
C HIS A 101 -4.49 34.18 -16.09
N ILE A 102 -3.96 32.98 -16.38
CA ILE A 102 -2.86 32.74 -17.33
C ILE A 102 -3.42 31.97 -18.56
N PRO A 103 -4.00 32.67 -19.55
CA PRO A 103 -4.66 32.02 -20.69
C PRO A 103 -3.66 31.22 -21.53
N GLY A 104 -4.04 30.00 -21.92
CA GLY A 104 -3.18 29.07 -22.64
C GLY A 104 -2.23 28.24 -21.76
N PHE A 105 -2.18 28.47 -20.45
CA PHE A 105 -1.45 27.57 -19.55
C PHE A 105 -2.07 26.17 -19.53
N HIS A 106 -1.21 25.14 -19.54
CA HIS A 106 -1.60 23.73 -19.53
C HIS A 106 -0.70 22.93 -18.59
N VAL A 107 -1.31 22.22 -17.64
CA VAL A 107 -0.68 21.26 -16.73
C VAL A 107 -1.23 19.85 -16.95
N LEU A 108 -0.42 18.81 -16.77
CA LEU A 108 -0.84 17.41 -16.90
C LEU A 108 -0.35 16.57 -15.70
N PRO A 109 -1.26 15.96 -14.91
CA PRO A 109 -0.89 14.90 -14.00
C PRO A 109 -0.64 13.59 -14.76
N ILE A 110 0.52 12.96 -14.53
CA ILE A 110 1.01 11.72 -15.17
C ILE A 110 1.24 10.64 -14.11
N TYR A 111 0.37 9.64 -14.06
CA TYR A 111 0.40 8.62 -13.01
C TYR A 111 -0.05 7.23 -13.46
N GLY A 112 0.44 6.20 -12.75
CA GLY A 112 0.11 4.79 -13.00
C GLY A 112 -1.35 4.45 -12.72
N GLY A 113 -1.83 3.31 -13.21
CA GLY A 113 -3.22 2.84 -12.99
C GLY A 113 -4.29 3.51 -13.86
N GLN A 114 -4.04 4.71 -14.39
CA GLN A 114 -4.80 5.27 -15.51
C GLN A 114 -4.29 4.68 -16.85
N SER A 115 -5.17 4.56 -17.85
CA SER A 115 -4.75 4.17 -19.21
C SER A 115 -3.90 5.26 -19.88
N TYR A 116 -3.03 4.88 -20.81
CA TYR A 116 -2.13 5.81 -21.50
C TYR A 116 -2.86 6.78 -22.45
N GLY A 117 -4.06 6.44 -22.93
CA GLY A 117 -4.77 7.20 -23.96
C GLY A 117 -4.96 8.69 -23.62
N PRO A 118 -5.55 9.04 -22.45
CA PRO A 118 -5.67 10.42 -21.99
C PRO A 118 -4.32 11.14 -21.84
N GLN A 119 -3.31 10.50 -21.23
CA GLN A 119 -1.99 11.08 -20.99
C GLN A 119 -1.26 11.39 -22.32
N LEU A 120 -1.25 10.43 -23.26
CA LEU A 120 -0.72 10.63 -24.62
C LEU A 120 -1.50 11.67 -25.43
N SER A 121 -2.82 11.73 -25.26
CA SER A 121 -3.69 12.73 -25.93
C SER A 121 -3.39 14.14 -25.44
N ALA A 122 -3.15 14.32 -24.14
CA ALA A 122 -2.77 15.60 -23.55
C ALA A 122 -1.34 16.03 -23.95
N LEU A 123 -0.35 15.14 -23.85
CA LEU A 123 1.03 15.41 -24.29
C LEU A 123 1.09 15.89 -25.75
N ARG A 124 0.29 15.30 -26.65
CA ARG A 124 0.19 15.70 -28.06
C ARG A 124 -0.46 17.07 -28.31
N ARG A 125 -1.25 17.60 -27.36
CA ARG A 125 -1.80 18.98 -27.44
C ARG A 125 -0.79 20.04 -27.01
N GLY A 126 0.28 19.64 -26.34
CA GLY A 126 1.21 20.54 -25.69
C GLY A 126 0.87 20.75 -24.21
N VAL A 127 1.90 20.75 -23.37
CA VAL A 127 1.80 20.84 -21.91
C VAL A 127 3.02 21.61 -21.42
N HIS A 128 2.82 22.57 -20.52
CA HIS A 128 3.89 23.43 -20.00
C HIS A 128 4.46 22.89 -18.67
N VAL A 129 3.61 22.32 -17.82
CA VAL A 129 4.00 21.71 -16.52
C VAL A 129 3.49 20.27 -16.46
N ILE A 130 4.37 19.35 -16.07
CA ILE A 130 4.00 17.97 -15.76
C ILE A 130 4.15 17.74 -14.27
N VAL A 131 3.19 17.02 -13.68
CA VAL A 131 3.25 16.56 -12.30
C VAL A 131 3.08 15.05 -12.33
N GLY A 132 3.95 14.24 -11.72
CA GLY A 132 3.83 12.79 -11.91
C GLY A 132 4.55 11.88 -10.94
N THR A 133 4.12 10.62 -10.93
CA THR A 133 4.73 9.54 -10.16
C THR A 133 5.92 8.95 -10.92
N PRO A 134 7.12 8.80 -10.30
CA PRO A 134 8.37 8.49 -11.01
C PRO A 134 8.27 7.38 -12.08
N GLY A 135 7.82 6.17 -11.71
CA GLY A 135 7.70 5.05 -12.66
C GLY A 135 6.81 5.33 -13.90
N ARG A 136 5.76 6.15 -13.79
CA ARG A 136 4.93 6.53 -14.97
C ARG A 136 5.58 7.66 -15.79
N VAL A 137 6.37 8.53 -15.16
CA VAL A 137 7.19 9.49 -15.92
C VAL A 137 8.19 8.71 -16.78
N ILE A 138 8.87 7.72 -16.19
CA ILE A 138 9.77 6.79 -16.90
C ILE A 138 9.07 6.04 -18.04
N ASP A 139 7.88 5.46 -17.79
CA ASP A 139 7.06 4.81 -18.84
C ASP A 139 6.87 5.70 -20.09
N HIS A 140 6.77 7.02 -19.91
CA HIS A 140 6.54 7.97 -20.98
C HIS A 140 7.84 8.40 -21.69
N LEU A 141 8.96 8.46 -20.96
CA LEU A 141 10.30 8.70 -21.48
C LEU A 141 10.78 7.53 -22.34
N ASP A 142 10.70 6.30 -21.82
CA ASP A 142 11.05 5.06 -22.54
C ASP A 142 10.25 4.86 -23.84
N LYS A 143 9.06 5.46 -23.93
CA LYS A 143 8.19 5.41 -25.12
C LYS A 143 8.37 6.59 -26.07
N GLY A 144 9.33 7.47 -25.83
CA GLY A 144 9.57 8.69 -26.62
C GLY A 144 8.35 9.61 -26.70
N SER A 145 7.48 9.54 -25.69
CA SER A 145 6.17 10.22 -25.67
C SER A 145 6.15 11.45 -24.75
N LEU A 146 7.14 11.54 -23.87
CA LEU A 146 7.54 12.71 -23.12
C LEU A 146 8.96 13.09 -23.55
N ASP A 147 9.17 14.37 -23.83
CA ASP A 147 10.49 14.97 -24.08
C ASP A 147 10.80 15.96 -22.95
N LEU A 148 12.00 15.84 -22.36
CA LEU A 148 12.52 16.73 -21.31
C LEU A 148 13.60 17.69 -21.84
N SER A 149 13.93 17.68 -23.13
CA SER A 149 15.03 18.47 -23.73
C SER A 149 14.94 19.98 -23.50
N LYS A 150 13.76 20.49 -23.14
CA LYS A 150 13.47 21.91 -22.86
C LYS A 150 13.06 22.19 -21.41
N LEU A 151 13.27 21.23 -20.52
CA LEU A 151 12.96 21.40 -19.10
C LEU A 151 13.88 22.46 -18.47
N LYS A 152 13.27 23.41 -17.76
CA LYS A 152 13.95 24.50 -17.05
C LYS A 152 13.97 24.28 -15.55
N THR A 153 12.96 23.60 -15.00
CA THR A 153 12.81 23.37 -13.56
C THR A 153 12.37 21.94 -13.25
N LEU A 154 13.04 21.28 -12.31
CA LEU A 154 12.65 20.01 -11.73
C LEU A 154 12.32 20.20 -10.24
N VAL A 155 11.23 19.60 -9.78
CA VAL A 155 10.83 19.62 -8.36
C VAL A 155 10.68 18.19 -7.86
N LEU A 156 11.18 17.91 -6.66
CA LEU A 156 10.95 16.67 -5.92
C LEU A 156 10.11 17.03 -4.68
N ASP A 157 8.80 16.76 -4.66
CA ASP A 157 7.98 16.98 -3.46
C ASP A 157 7.74 15.66 -2.71
N GLU A 158 7.69 15.75 -1.38
CA GLU A 158 7.70 14.60 -0.44
C GLU A 158 8.79 13.57 -0.81
N ALA A 159 10.03 14.04 -1.02
CA ALA A 159 11.15 13.22 -1.47
C ALA A 159 11.48 12.05 -0.51
N ASP A 160 11.31 12.25 0.79
CA ASP A 160 11.39 11.21 1.82
C ASP A 160 10.30 10.14 1.69
N GLU A 161 9.10 10.48 1.22
CA GLU A 161 8.08 9.49 0.87
C GLU A 161 8.38 8.74 -0.43
N MET A 162 9.02 9.38 -1.42
CA MET A 162 9.50 8.69 -2.62
C MET A 162 10.55 7.61 -2.25
N LEU A 163 11.43 7.91 -1.30
CA LEU A 163 12.36 6.92 -0.72
C LEU A 163 11.62 5.81 0.03
N ARG A 164 10.65 6.12 0.89
CA ARG A 164 9.86 5.11 1.62
C ARG A 164 9.02 4.21 0.72
N MET A 165 8.64 4.68 -0.47
CA MET A 165 7.93 3.89 -1.49
C MET A 165 8.86 3.15 -2.46
N GLY A 166 10.18 3.30 -2.34
CA GLY A 166 11.17 2.59 -3.15
C GLY A 166 11.49 3.22 -4.50
N PHE A 167 10.90 4.38 -4.85
CA PHE A 167 11.13 5.07 -6.13
C PHE A 167 12.48 5.80 -6.22
N ILE A 168 13.48 5.41 -5.42
CA ILE A 168 14.72 6.15 -5.30
C ILE A 168 15.58 6.04 -6.56
N ASP A 169 15.64 4.85 -7.15
CA ASP A 169 16.37 4.61 -8.40
C ASP A 169 15.62 5.21 -9.61
N ASP A 170 14.29 5.25 -9.56
CA ASP A 170 13.45 5.95 -10.55
C ASP A 170 13.71 7.46 -10.54
N VAL A 171 13.73 8.08 -9.35
CA VAL A 171 14.02 9.52 -9.19
C VAL A 171 15.45 9.81 -9.65
N GLU A 172 16.42 8.99 -9.25
CA GLU A 172 17.80 9.08 -9.71
C GLU A 172 17.97 8.83 -11.22
N ARG A 173 17.06 8.10 -11.88
CA ARG A 173 17.03 7.95 -13.34
C ARG A 173 16.52 9.23 -14.01
N ILE A 174 15.38 9.76 -13.57
CA ILE A 174 14.78 10.98 -14.14
C ILE A 174 15.73 12.18 -13.99
N LEU A 175 16.42 12.29 -12.85
CA LEU A 175 17.45 13.31 -12.63
C LEU A 175 18.61 13.24 -13.65
N LYS A 176 18.98 12.05 -14.13
CA LYS A 176 20.03 11.84 -15.15
C LYS A 176 19.55 12.08 -16.58
N GLU A 177 18.24 11.95 -16.83
CA GLU A 177 17.61 12.22 -18.15
C GLU A 177 17.14 13.68 -18.29
N THR A 178 17.25 14.49 -17.24
CA THR A 178 16.91 15.92 -17.24
C THR A 178 18.11 16.75 -17.75
N PRO A 179 17.93 17.70 -18.69
CA PRO A 179 19.05 18.41 -19.34
C PRO A 179 19.90 19.25 -18.39
N GLU A 180 21.21 19.36 -18.68
CA GLU A 180 22.12 20.22 -17.92
C GLU A 180 21.68 21.70 -17.91
N GLY A 181 21.87 22.38 -16.78
CA GLY A 181 21.49 23.79 -16.60
C GLY A 181 20.04 24.04 -16.18
N HIS A 182 19.26 22.98 -15.89
CA HIS A 182 17.98 23.11 -15.18
C HIS A 182 18.17 23.57 -13.73
N GLN A 183 17.12 24.13 -13.15
CA GLN A 183 17.00 24.43 -11.72
C GLN A 183 16.33 23.25 -10.99
N THR A 184 16.86 22.81 -9.85
CA THR A 184 16.23 21.78 -8.99
C THR A 184 15.77 22.33 -7.64
N ALA A 185 14.54 21.99 -7.26
CA ALA A 185 13.98 22.25 -5.93
C ALA A 185 13.57 20.94 -5.24
N LEU A 186 14.21 20.60 -4.13
CA LEU A 186 13.93 19.40 -3.34
C LEU A 186 13.17 19.79 -2.06
N PHE A 187 11.95 19.29 -1.92
CA PHE A 187 11.10 19.49 -0.76
C PHE A 187 10.87 18.17 0.00
N SER A 188 11.14 18.19 1.31
CA SER A 188 11.10 17.00 2.16
C SER A 188 10.70 17.38 3.59
N ALA A 189 10.05 16.49 4.34
CA ALA A 189 9.78 16.73 5.77
C ALA A 189 11.00 16.37 6.62
N THR A 190 11.67 15.28 6.25
CA THR A 190 12.85 14.70 6.89
C THR A 190 14.03 14.67 5.92
N MET A 191 15.25 14.52 6.44
CA MET A 191 16.47 14.40 5.62
C MET A 191 17.27 13.12 5.95
N PRO A 192 16.78 11.93 5.54
CA PRO A 192 17.55 10.69 5.55
C PRO A 192 18.87 10.80 4.77
N SER A 193 19.84 9.95 5.07
CA SER A 193 21.14 9.92 4.39
C SER A 193 21.04 9.79 2.86
N VAL A 194 20.04 9.08 2.36
CA VAL A 194 19.80 8.89 0.92
C VAL A 194 19.23 10.16 0.27
N ILE A 195 18.33 10.88 0.94
CA ILE A 195 17.83 12.19 0.45
C ILE A 195 18.95 13.23 0.50
N LYS A 196 19.80 13.21 1.54
CA LYS A 196 21.01 14.03 1.58
C LYS A 196 21.96 13.71 0.43
N ARG A 197 22.16 12.42 0.09
CA ARG A 197 22.95 12.02 -1.09
C ARG A 197 22.38 12.65 -2.37
N ILE A 198 21.08 12.53 -2.61
CA ILE A 198 20.45 13.15 -3.80
C ILE A 198 20.64 14.67 -3.79
N ALA A 199 20.41 15.34 -2.67
CA ALA A 199 20.65 16.78 -2.54
C ALA A 199 22.09 17.17 -2.89
N THR A 200 23.09 16.45 -2.37
CA THR A 200 24.51 16.73 -2.64
C THR A 200 24.98 16.33 -4.05
N THR A 201 24.34 15.33 -4.68
CA THR A 201 24.74 14.84 -6.01
C THR A 201 24.11 15.63 -7.16
N TYR A 202 22.87 16.12 -7.02
CA TYR A 202 22.11 16.65 -8.16
C TYR A 202 21.72 18.14 -8.06
N LEU A 203 21.89 18.82 -6.90
CA LEU A 203 21.58 20.24 -6.75
C LEU A 203 22.85 21.10 -6.79
N VAL A 204 22.80 22.23 -7.50
CA VAL A 204 23.95 23.10 -7.74
C VAL A 204 23.94 24.30 -6.78
N ASN A 205 24.80 24.25 -5.76
CA ASN A 205 24.91 25.28 -4.71
C ASN A 205 23.53 25.68 -4.12
N PRO A 206 22.73 24.70 -3.63
CA PRO A 206 21.37 24.96 -3.21
C PRO A 206 21.32 25.90 -2.00
N ALA A 207 20.26 26.72 -1.94
CA ALA A 207 19.91 27.42 -0.73
C ALA A 207 19.13 26.46 0.19
N GLU A 208 19.70 26.11 1.34
CA GLU A 208 19.02 25.32 2.37
C GLU A 208 18.03 26.20 3.14
N VAL A 209 16.75 25.85 3.09
CA VAL A 209 15.65 26.53 3.80
C VAL A 209 14.98 25.52 4.72
N THR A 210 15.37 25.55 6.00
CA THR A 210 14.75 24.73 7.04
C THR A 210 13.70 25.56 7.78
N VAL A 211 12.42 25.30 7.54
CA VAL A 211 11.34 25.86 8.36
C VAL A 211 11.11 24.91 9.52
N ALA A 212 11.56 25.33 10.71
CA ALA A 212 11.29 24.60 11.95
C ALA A 212 9.78 24.37 12.11
N ALA A 213 9.41 23.13 12.42
CA ALA A 213 8.00 22.76 12.62
C ALA A 213 7.42 23.55 13.81
N LYS A 214 6.57 24.54 13.52
CA LYS A 214 5.54 24.97 14.46
C LYS A 214 4.66 23.74 14.72
N THR A 215 4.40 23.41 15.99
CA THR A 215 3.59 22.25 16.41
C THR A 215 2.12 22.32 16.00
N GLY A 216 1.69 23.46 15.43
CA GLY A 216 0.31 23.85 15.14
C GLY A 216 -0.56 22.82 14.43
N THR A 217 0.00 21.95 13.58
CA THR A 217 -0.76 20.88 12.91
C THR A 217 -1.34 19.86 13.91
N ALA A 218 -0.71 19.71 15.08
CA ALA A 218 -1.18 18.85 16.16
C ALA A 218 -1.88 19.64 17.27
N ASP A 219 -1.63 20.94 17.43
CA ASP A 219 -2.26 21.78 18.45
C ASP A 219 -3.79 21.91 18.26
N ASN A 220 -4.29 21.82 17.01
CA ASN A 220 -5.73 21.73 16.69
C ASN A 220 -6.30 20.30 16.68
N ILE A 221 -5.48 19.26 16.93
CA ILE A 221 -5.91 17.85 16.88
C ILE A 221 -5.85 17.24 18.28
N ARG A 222 -7.03 17.03 18.88
CA ARG A 222 -7.15 16.36 20.18
C ARG A 222 -6.81 14.88 20.00
N GLN A 223 -5.68 14.45 20.56
CA GLN A 223 -5.19 13.08 20.47
C GLN A 223 -5.59 12.27 21.70
N ARG A 224 -6.24 11.12 21.47
CA ARG A 224 -6.72 10.19 22.50
C ARG A 224 -6.27 8.76 22.17
N TYR A 225 -5.94 7.94 23.17
CA TYR A 225 -5.62 6.51 22.98
C TYR A 225 -6.50 5.60 23.82
N TRP A 226 -6.97 4.51 23.23
CA TRP A 226 -7.64 3.43 23.96
C TRP A 226 -6.69 2.24 24.13
N LEU A 227 -6.63 1.71 25.36
CA LEU A 227 -5.88 0.50 25.69
C LEU A 227 -6.74 -0.73 25.41
N VAL A 228 -6.36 -1.49 24.39
CA VAL A 228 -7.08 -2.70 23.93
C VAL A 228 -6.87 -3.83 24.93
N SER A 229 -7.80 -3.98 25.88
CA SER A 229 -7.79 -5.05 26.89
C SER A 229 -9.19 -5.62 27.14
N GLY A 230 -9.35 -6.93 27.02
CA GLY A 230 -10.59 -7.67 27.34
C GLY A 230 -11.77 -7.48 26.37
N MET A 231 -11.78 -6.43 25.57
CA MET A 231 -12.79 -6.14 24.55
C MET A 231 -12.17 -6.15 23.15
N HIS A 232 -12.91 -6.64 22.15
CA HIS A 232 -12.44 -6.59 20.76
C HIS A 232 -12.46 -5.15 20.23
N LYS A 233 -11.46 -4.79 19.40
CA LYS A 233 -11.32 -3.46 18.78
C LYS A 233 -12.59 -3.01 18.05
N LEU A 234 -13.32 -3.94 17.44
CA LEU A 234 -14.54 -3.66 16.67
C LEU A 234 -15.67 -3.13 17.56
N ASP A 235 -15.88 -3.72 18.74
CA ASP A 235 -16.96 -3.31 19.65
C ASP A 235 -16.63 -2.03 20.41
N ALA A 236 -15.32 -1.75 20.59
CA ALA A 236 -14.83 -0.45 21.04
C ALA A 236 -15.09 0.63 19.99
N LEU A 237 -14.77 0.34 18.71
CA LEU A 237 -14.99 1.25 17.59
C LEU A 237 -16.49 1.59 17.40
N THR A 238 -17.39 0.61 17.44
CA THR A 238 -18.82 0.87 17.22
C THR A 238 -19.43 1.71 18.34
N ARG A 239 -18.96 1.58 19.59
CA ARG A 239 -19.38 2.46 20.70
C ARG A 239 -18.95 3.91 20.49
N ILE A 240 -17.75 4.13 19.97
CA ILE A 240 -17.25 5.46 19.62
C ILE A 240 -18.12 6.03 18.49
N LEU A 241 -18.35 5.27 17.42
CA LEU A 241 -19.17 5.68 16.26
C LEU A 241 -20.64 5.99 16.61
N GLU A 242 -21.21 5.39 17.65
CA GLU A 242 -22.59 5.66 18.07
C GLU A 242 -22.71 6.85 19.03
N ALA A 243 -21.73 7.03 19.93
CA ALA A 243 -21.75 8.04 20.98
C ALA A 243 -21.11 9.38 20.60
N GLU A 244 -20.07 9.38 19.76
CA GLU A 244 -19.38 10.60 19.33
C GLU A 244 -19.93 11.07 17.97
N ALA A 245 -20.26 12.35 17.86
CA ALA A 245 -20.70 12.94 16.61
C ALA A 245 -19.49 13.24 15.71
N PHE A 246 -19.50 12.70 14.50
CA PHE A 246 -18.49 12.95 13.48
C PHE A 246 -19.16 13.30 12.16
N ASP A 247 -18.45 14.06 11.32
CA ASP A 247 -18.91 14.43 9.98
C ASP A 247 -18.37 13.39 8.98
N GLY A 248 -17.09 13.48 8.61
CA GLY A 248 -16.33 12.37 8.01
C GLY A 248 -15.33 11.75 8.98
N MET A 249 -15.07 10.45 8.83
CA MET A 249 -14.05 9.69 9.56
C MET A 249 -13.16 8.85 8.63
N ILE A 250 -11.87 8.78 8.93
CA ILE A 250 -10.95 7.81 8.31
C ILE A 250 -10.39 6.83 9.36
N ILE A 251 -10.40 5.54 9.03
CA ILE A 251 -10.00 4.45 9.93
C ILE A 251 -8.80 3.71 9.34
N PHE A 252 -7.64 3.78 9.99
CA PHE A 252 -6.41 3.15 9.52
C PHE A 252 -6.24 1.72 10.04
N ALA A 253 -6.21 0.75 9.12
CA ALA A 253 -5.94 -0.66 9.36
C ALA A 253 -4.63 -1.09 8.67
N ARG A 254 -3.94 -2.12 9.21
CA ARG A 254 -2.58 -2.48 8.77
C ARG A 254 -2.51 -3.24 7.44
N THR A 255 -3.56 -3.98 7.05
CA THR A 255 -3.55 -4.87 5.87
C THR A 255 -4.72 -4.58 4.93
N LYS A 256 -4.56 -4.90 3.64
CA LYS A 256 -5.62 -4.70 2.62
C LYS A 256 -6.90 -5.48 2.98
N LEU A 257 -6.76 -6.79 3.23
CA LEU A 257 -7.85 -7.64 3.73
C LEU A 257 -8.48 -7.07 5.02
N GLY A 258 -7.66 -6.52 5.94
CA GLY A 258 -8.15 -5.85 7.15
C GLY A 258 -9.01 -4.63 6.88
N THR A 259 -8.75 -3.86 5.80
CA THR A 259 -9.64 -2.74 5.40
C THR A 259 -11.00 -3.23 4.90
N GLU A 260 -11.02 -4.31 4.12
CA GLU A 260 -12.23 -4.87 3.53
C GLU A 260 -13.08 -5.58 4.58
N GLU A 261 -12.47 -6.43 5.41
CA GLU A 261 -13.14 -7.05 6.55
C GLU A 261 -13.75 -6.01 7.50
N LEU A 262 -13.01 -4.95 7.82
CA LEU A 262 -13.49 -3.93 8.76
C LEU A 262 -14.59 -3.07 8.13
N ALA A 263 -14.47 -2.67 6.86
CA ALA A 263 -15.53 -1.97 6.14
C ALA A 263 -16.81 -2.81 6.05
N GLY A 264 -16.71 -4.09 5.67
CA GLY A 264 -17.86 -5.01 5.62
C GLY A 264 -18.51 -5.24 7.00
N LYS A 265 -17.69 -5.36 8.07
CA LYS A 265 -18.17 -5.50 9.46
C LYS A 265 -18.84 -4.23 9.99
N LEU A 266 -18.54 -3.06 9.43
CA LEU A 266 -19.21 -1.78 9.71
C LEU A 266 -20.50 -1.61 8.89
N GLN A 267 -20.47 -1.93 7.58
CA GLN A 267 -21.66 -1.96 6.72
C GLN A 267 -22.73 -2.90 7.28
N ALA A 268 -22.36 -4.10 7.71
CA ALA A 268 -23.26 -5.07 8.34
C ALA A 268 -23.84 -4.62 9.71
N ARG A 269 -23.37 -3.49 10.25
CA ARG A 269 -23.91 -2.83 11.45
C ARG A 269 -24.68 -1.54 11.13
N GLY A 270 -24.88 -1.23 9.84
CA GLY A 270 -25.62 -0.06 9.37
C GLY A 270 -24.80 1.21 9.16
N PHE A 271 -23.46 1.15 9.20
CA PHE A 271 -22.63 2.33 8.95
C PHE A 271 -22.29 2.50 7.46
N SER A 272 -22.37 3.74 6.97
CA SER A 272 -21.93 4.19 5.64
C SER A 272 -20.41 4.12 5.49
N ALA A 273 -19.86 2.90 5.42
CA ALA A 273 -18.43 2.63 5.37
C ALA A 273 -17.98 2.07 4.01
N ALA A 274 -16.73 2.35 3.61
CA ALA A 274 -16.07 1.70 2.48
C ALA A 274 -14.57 1.51 2.71
N ALA A 275 -13.98 0.50 2.06
CA ALA A 275 -12.53 0.25 2.09
C ALA A 275 -11.79 1.08 1.03
N ILE A 276 -10.53 1.42 1.32
CA ILE A 276 -9.58 1.98 0.37
C ILE A 276 -8.20 1.34 0.58
N ASN A 277 -7.75 0.55 -0.40
CA ASN A 277 -6.48 -0.15 -0.33
C ASN A 277 -5.81 -0.25 -1.72
N GLY A 278 -4.64 -0.90 -1.78
CA GLY A 278 -3.81 -0.96 -2.99
C GLY A 278 -4.32 -1.86 -4.13
N ASP A 279 -5.34 -2.69 -3.91
CA ASP A 279 -5.92 -3.57 -4.93
C ASP A 279 -7.20 -2.99 -5.56
N ILE A 280 -7.74 -1.91 -5.00
CA ILE A 280 -8.90 -1.20 -5.57
C ILE A 280 -8.51 -0.48 -6.86
N GLN A 281 -9.27 -0.73 -7.92
CA GLN A 281 -9.07 -0.11 -9.23
C GLN A 281 -9.17 1.43 -9.15
N GLN A 282 -8.32 2.14 -9.90
CA GLN A 282 -8.21 3.61 -9.82
C GLN A 282 -9.57 4.32 -9.96
N ALA A 283 -10.38 3.95 -10.96
CA ALA A 283 -11.69 4.54 -11.21
C ALA A 283 -12.74 4.24 -10.11
N GLN A 284 -12.61 3.12 -9.39
CA GLN A 284 -13.43 2.83 -8.21
C GLN A 284 -12.94 3.67 -7.02
N ARG A 285 -11.62 3.76 -6.84
CA ARG A 285 -10.99 4.53 -5.76
C ARG A 285 -11.32 6.03 -5.84
N GLU A 286 -11.30 6.61 -7.04
CA GLU A 286 -11.71 7.99 -7.29
C GLU A 286 -13.19 8.20 -6.94
N ARG A 287 -14.09 7.27 -7.31
CA ARG A 287 -15.51 7.31 -6.92
C ARG A 287 -15.71 7.22 -5.41
N THR A 288 -14.99 6.34 -4.70
CA THR A 288 -15.10 6.21 -3.24
C THR A 288 -14.62 7.46 -2.51
N ILE A 289 -13.54 8.10 -2.99
CA ILE A 289 -13.09 9.39 -2.45
C ILE A 289 -14.14 10.48 -2.71
N GLN A 290 -14.73 10.52 -3.92
CA GLN A 290 -15.79 11.49 -4.21
C GLN A 290 -17.05 11.23 -3.39
N GLN A 291 -17.43 9.97 -3.14
CA GLN A 291 -18.56 9.63 -2.27
C GLN A 291 -18.33 10.08 -0.80
N LEU A 292 -17.09 10.07 -0.31
CA LEU A 292 -16.75 10.65 1.01
C LEU A 292 -16.83 12.19 0.99
N LYS A 293 -16.38 12.85 -0.09
CA LYS A 293 -16.52 14.31 -0.29
C LYS A 293 -18.00 14.73 -0.38
N ASP A 294 -18.82 13.96 -1.09
CA ASP A 294 -20.24 14.19 -1.33
C ASP A 294 -21.14 13.87 -0.11
N GLY A 295 -20.59 13.29 0.97
CA GLY A 295 -21.39 12.83 2.12
C GLY A 295 -22.25 11.59 1.87
N LYS A 296 -21.95 10.79 0.84
CA LYS A 296 -22.61 9.51 0.54
C LYS A 296 -21.99 8.33 1.30
N ILE A 297 -20.80 8.55 1.84
CA ILE A 297 -20.04 7.66 2.71
C ILE A 297 -19.49 8.55 3.83
N ASP A 298 -19.54 8.07 5.07
CA ASP A 298 -19.07 8.82 6.25
C ASP A 298 -17.79 8.22 6.83
N ILE A 299 -17.51 6.94 6.55
CA ILE A 299 -16.35 6.20 7.08
C ILE A 299 -15.51 5.62 5.94
N LEU A 300 -14.23 6.00 5.87
CA LEU A 300 -13.26 5.43 4.93
C LEU A 300 -12.23 4.56 5.68
N VAL A 301 -12.19 3.25 5.40
CA VAL A 301 -11.24 2.32 6.03
C VAL A 301 -10.02 2.13 5.14
N ALA A 302 -8.85 2.60 5.58
CA ALA A 302 -7.68 2.79 4.74
C ALA A 302 -6.42 2.05 5.21
N THR A 303 -5.54 1.71 4.27
CA THR A 303 -4.11 1.48 4.58
C THR A 303 -3.30 2.78 4.43
N ASP A 304 -2.13 2.87 5.05
CA ASP A 304 -1.23 4.02 4.95
C ASP A 304 -0.98 4.47 3.51
N VAL A 305 -0.66 3.53 2.62
CA VAL A 305 -0.39 3.81 1.20
C VAL A 305 -1.63 4.37 0.49
N ALA A 306 -2.81 3.86 0.83
CA ALA A 306 -4.05 4.22 0.15
C ALA A 306 -4.68 5.54 0.62
N ALA A 307 -4.27 6.08 1.77
CA ALA A 307 -4.69 7.41 2.26
C ALA A 307 -3.66 8.53 2.06
N ARG A 308 -2.46 8.21 1.55
CA ARG A 308 -1.50 9.26 1.13
C ARG A 308 -2.11 10.11 0.02
N GLY A 309 -1.77 11.39 0.05
CA GLY A 309 -2.43 12.39 -0.79
C GLY A 309 -3.96 12.46 -0.63
N LEU A 310 -4.60 11.81 0.35
CA LEU A 310 -6.04 12.06 0.56
C LEU A 310 -6.23 13.47 1.12
N ASP A 311 -7.04 14.27 0.43
CA ASP A 311 -7.53 15.56 0.90
C ASP A 311 -9.06 15.61 0.79
N VAL A 312 -9.70 15.68 1.95
CA VAL A 312 -11.14 15.72 2.15
C VAL A 312 -11.38 16.52 3.43
N GLU A 313 -11.79 17.78 3.28
CA GLU A 313 -12.00 18.71 4.40
C GLU A 313 -12.99 18.20 5.46
N ARG A 314 -13.95 17.36 5.04
CA ARG A 314 -14.98 16.72 5.87
C ARG A 314 -14.42 15.78 6.94
N ILE A 315 -13.15 15.34 6.87
CA ILE A 315 -12.57 14.40 7.84
C ILE A 315 -12.37 15.09 9.20
N SER A 316 -13.37 14.94 10.06
CA SER A 316 -13.40 15.40 11.46
C SER A 316 -12.65 14.45 12.42
N HIS A 317 -12.59 13.16 12.07
CA HIS A 317 -12.06 12.11 12.95
C HIS A 317 -11.06 11.19 12.22
N VAL A 318 -9.98 10.83 12.90
CA VAL A 318 -9.00 9.81 12.47
C VAL A 318 -8.90 8.72 13.53
N VAL A 319 -9.25 7.48 13.18
CA VAL A 319 -9.08 6.31 14.08
C VAL A 319 -7.94 5.44 13.59
N ASN A 320 -6.88 5.35 14.36
CA ASN A 320 -5.82 4.36 14.16
C ASN A 320 -6.27 3.03 14.79
N TYR A 321 -7.05 2.26 14.03
CA TYR A 321 -7.54 0.94 14.47
C TYR A 321 -6.39 -0.03 14.70
N ASP A 322 -5.37 0.01 13.85
CA ASP A 322 -4.05 -0.55 14.12
C ASP A 322 -3.01 0.56 14.29
N VAL A 323 -2.17 0.47 15.33
CA VAL A 323 -1.03 1.38 15.51
C VAL A 323 -0.13 1.37 14.26
N PRO A 324 0.32 2.54 13.76
CA PRO A 324 1.32 2.61 12.69
C PRO A 324 2.63 1.97 13.13
N HIS A 325 3.54 1.72 12.19
CA HIS A 325 4.83 1.10 12.51
C HIS A 325 5.83 2.07 13.16
N ASP A 326 5.62 3.38 13.01
CA ASP A 326 6.53 4.44 13.44
C ASP A 326 5.79 5.76 13.75
N PRO A 327 6.43 6.74 14.43
CA PRO A 327 5.83 8.03 14.79
C PRO A 327 5.55 9.00 13.62
N GLU A 328 6.26 8.88 12.50
CA GLU A 328 6.09 9.77 11.35
C GLU A 328 4.84 9.39 10.57
N SER A 329 4.63 8.09 10.34
CA SER A 329 3.38 7.52 9.85
C SER A 329 2.18 7.92 10.72
N TYR A 330 2.31 7.93 12.06
CA TYR A 330 1.25 8.45 12.94
C TYR A 330 0.90 9.91 12.61
N THR A 331 1.92 10.76 12.48
CA THR A 331 1.76 12.18 12.15
C THR A 331 1.06 12.37 10.78
N HIS A 332 1.45 11.59 9.78
CA HIS A 332 0.88 11.64 8.42
C HIS A 332 -0.57 11.10 8.33
N ARG A 333 -0.95 10.21 9.26
CA ARG A 333 -2.33 9.73 9.45
C ARG A 333 -3.21 10.76 10.16
N ILE A 334 -2.79 11.32 11.30
CA ILE A 334 -3.62 12.30 12.03
C ILE A 334 -3.79 13.60 11.24
N GLY A 335 -2.78 14.00 10.45
CA GLY A 335 -2.87 15.11 9.49
C GLY A 335 -3.85 14.90 8.32
N ARG A 336 -4.73 13.89 8.36
CA ARG A 336 -5.94 13.83 7.53
C ARG A 336 -7.12 14.60 8.14
N THR A 337 -7.12 14.88 9.44
CA THR A 337 -8.04 15.83 10.10
C THR A 337 -7.29 17.13 10.51
N GLY A 338 -7.97 18.05 11.20
CA GLY A 338 -7.40 19.34 11.65
C GLY A 338 -7.12 20.34 10.52
N ARG A 339 -7.71 20.14 9.34
CA ARG A 339 -7.39 20.91 8.12
C ARG A 339 -8.15 22.25 8.05
N ALA A 340 -7.55 23.22 7.37
CA ALA A 340 -8.09 24.57 7.19
C ALA A 340 -8.52 25.26 8.51
N GLY A 341 -7.76 25.05 9.58
CA GLY A 341 -8.01 25.65 10.89
C GLY A 341 -9.13 24.99 11.71
N ARG A 342 -9.86 24.01 11.16
CA ARG A 342 -10.85 23.22 11.91
C ARG A 342 -10.18 22.39 13.01
N SER A 343 -10.92 22.10 14.08
CA SER A 343 -10.52 21.12 15.09
C SER A 343 -10.64 19.69 14.55
N GLY A 344 -9.75 18.80 14.98
CA GLY A 344 -9.81 17.37 14.64
C GLY A 344 -9.70 16.45 15.86
N GLU A 345 -10.25 15.24 15.75
CA GLU A 345 -10.17 14.19 16.77
C GLU A 345 -9.34 13.01 16.26
N ALA A 346 -8.32 12.61 17.02
CA ALA A 346 -7.40 11.54 16.64
C ALA A 346 -7.36 10.43 17.69
N ILE A 347 -8.00 9.30 17.41
CA ILE A 347 -8.11 8.15 18.30
C ILE A 347 -7.07 7.09 17.92
N LEU A 348 -6.41 6.48 18.91
CA LEU A 348 -5.37 5.47 18.72
C LEU A 348 -5.61 4.20 19.55
N PHE A 349 -5.80 3.06 18.88
CA PHE A 349 -5.94 1.76 19.55
C PHE A 349 -4.55 1.11 19.76
N ILE A 350 -4.19 0.87 21.02
CA ILE A 350 -2.89 0.31 21.44
C ILE A 350 -3.13 -0.94 22.27
N THR A 351 -2.50 -2.07 21.91
CA THR A 351 -2.43 -3.23 22.82
C THR A 351 -1.38 -3.00 23.92
N PRO A 352 -1.45 -3.69 25.07
CA PRO A 352 -0.45 -3.57 26.13
C PRO A 352 1.01 -3.79 25.68
N ARG A 353 1.24 -4.58 24.62
CA ARG A 353 2.57 -4.81 24.02
C ARG A 353 3.11 -3.62 23.24
N GLU A 354 2.22 -2.76 22.72
CA GLU A 354 2.54 -1.60 21.89
C GLU A 354 2.74 -0.31 22.73
N LYS A 355 2.67 -0.39 24.06
CA LYS A 355 2.81 0.75 24.99
C LYS A 355 4.17 1.48 24.91
N ASN A 356 5.21 0.85 24.37
CA ASN A 356 6.49 1.51 24.09
C ASN A 356 6.45 2.37 22.82
N LEU A 357 5.58 2.03 21.86
CA LEU A 357 5.38 2.78 20.62
C LEU A 357 4.55 4.05 20.86
N LEU A 358 3.57 3.99 21.77
CA LEU A 358 2.90 5.19 22.31
C LEU A 358 3.93 6.23 22.80
N LYS A 359 4.85 5.82 23.67
CA LYS A 359 5.91 6.71 24.20
C LYS A 359 6.85 7.25 23.11
N ALA A 360 7.02 6.55 21.99
CA ALA A 360 7.79 7.03 20.86
C ALA A 360 7.01 8.08 20.05
N ILE A 361 5.70 7.89 19.89
CA ILE A 361 4.78 8.85 19.28
C ILE A 361 4.73 10.14 20.11
N GLU A 362 4.45 10.07 21.41
CA GLU A 362 4.37 11.23 22.32
C GLU A 362 5.65 12.08 22.33
N ARG A 363 6.83 11.43 22.23
CA ARG A 363 8.12 12.13 22.11
C ARG A 363 8.30 12.85 20.77
N SER A 364 7.72 12.31 19.69
CA SER A 364 7.82 12.87 18.34
C SER A 364 6.83 14.01 18.11
N THR A 365 5.59 13.87 18.60
CA THR A 365 4.57 14.95 18.61
C THR A 365 4.89 16.02 19.64
N ARG A 366 5.67 15.69 20.68
CA ARG A 366 5.94 16.50 21.88
C ARG A 366 4.69 16.82 22.71
N GLN A 367 3.61 16.08 22.48
CA GLN A 367 2.33 16.22 23.18
C GLN A 367 1.96 14.88 23.83
N PRO A 368 1.46 14.87 25.09
CA PRO A 368 0.92 13.66 25.69
C PRO A 368 -0.40 13.29 25.02
N ILE A 369 -0.61 11.99 24.77
CA ILE A 369 -1.88 11.52 24.19
C ILE A 369 -2.81 11.14 25.35
N GLY A 370 -4.00 11.74 25.42
CA GLY A 370 -4.94 11.50 26.51
C GLY A 370 -5.48 10.07 26.50
N MET A 371 -5.80 9.48 27.66
CA MET A 371 -6.49 8.19 27.68
C MET A 371 -7.96 8.37 27.26
N LEU A 372 -8.46 7.49 26.38
CA LEU A 372 -9.86 7.37 26.02
C LEU A 372 -10.55 6.39 26.97
N GLU A 373 -11.47 6.90 27.78
CA GLU A 373 -12.49 6.06 28.40
C GLU A 373 -13.56 5.74 27.35
N LEU A 374 -13.90 4.45 27.18
CA LEU A 374 -14.92 4.07 26.21
C LEU A 374 -16.32 4.43 26.71
N PRO A 375 -17.22 4.91 25.82
CA PRO A 375 -18.64 5.02 26.12
C PRO A 375 -19.20 3.73 26.74
N THR A 376 -19.87 3.88 27.87
CA THR A 376 -20.56 2.76 28.52
C THR A 376 -21.76 2.33 27.68
N ILE A 377 -22.23 1.09 27.85
CA ILE A 377 -23.45 0.61 27.17
C ILE A 377 -24.65 1.52 27.53
N GLN A 378 -24.66 2.09 28.74
CA GLN A 378 -25.70 3.04 29.14
C GLN A 378 -25.57 4.36 28.36
N ALA A 379 -24.39 4.98 28.32
CA ALA A 379 -24.18 6.24 27.58
C ALA A 379 -24.53 6.11 26.09
N VAL A 380 -24.19 4.97 25.46
CA VAL A 380 -24.58 4.69 24.06
C VAL A 380 -26.11 4.57 23.93
N ASN A 381 -26.78 3.87 24.86
CA ASN A 381 -28.23 3.80 24.89
C ASN A 381 -28.89 5.17 25.12
N ASP A 382 -28.32 6.00 25.98
CA ASP A 382 -28.83 7.35 26.27
C ASP A 382 -28.73 8.26 25.03
N VAL A 383 -27.62 8.20 24.28
CA VAL A 383 -27.46 8.90 22.98
C VAL A 383 -28.45 8.37 21.93
N ARG A 384 -28.68 7.05 21.86
CA ARG A 384 -29.71 6.46 20.98
C ARG A 384 -31.12 6.92 21.33
N ILE A 385 -31.44 7.03 22.63
CA ILE A 385 -32.73 7.54 23.11
C ILE A 385 -32.86 9.04 22.80
N ALA A 386 -31.79 9.83 22.94
CA ALA A 386 -31.79 11.25 22.60
C ALA A 386 -32.08 11.47 21.10
N LYS A 387 -31.31 10.85 20.21
CA LYS A 387 -31.51 10.92 18.75
C LYS A 387 -32.91 10.46 18.32
N PHE A 388 -33.47 9.43 18.99
CA PHE A 388 -34.83 8.98 18.70
C PHE A 388 -35.92 9.97 19.16
N LYS A 389 -35.74 10.64 20.29
CA LYS A 389 -36.63 11.74 20.74
C LYS A 389 -36.52 12.94 19.80
N GLU A 390 -35.32 13.26 19.34
CA GLU A 390 -35.04 14.35 18.40
C GLU A 390 -35.78 14.12 17.07
N GLN A 391 -35.66 12.94 16.46
CA GLN A 391 -36.42 12.53 15.27
C GLN A 391 -37.95 12.61 15.44
N ILE A 392 -38.48 12.22 16.62
CA ILE A 392 -39.89 12.40 16.95
C ILE A 392 -40.25 13.89 17.01
N SER A 393 -39.38 14.72 17.59
CA SER A 393 -39.60 16.16 17.74
C SER A 393 -39.56 16.90 16.39
N GLU A 394 -38.66 16.49 15.49
CA GLU A 394 -38.61 16.97 14.10
C GLU A 394 -39.88 16.60 13.32
N THR A 395 -40.33 15.34 13.44
CA THR A 395 -41.55 14.88 12.76
C THR A 395 -42.81 15.57 13.29
N LEU A 396 -42.87 15.83 14.61
CA LEU A 396 -43.93 16.64 15.22
C LEU A 396 -43.89 18.11 14.75
N ALA A 397 -42.71 18.65 14.45
CA ALA A 397 -42.54 20.04 13.98
C ALA A 397 -42.84 20.22 12.48
N LEU A 398 -42.78 19.15 11.68
CA LEU A 398 -43.12 19.18 10.25
C LEU A 398 -44.64 19.27 9.99
N GLY A 399 -45.48 18.78 10.90
CA GLY A 399 -46.94 18.81 10.77
C GLY A 399 -47.50 17.66 9.91
N GLU A 400 -48.66 17.90 9.29
CA GLU A 400 -49.39 16.93 8.43
C GLU A 400 -49.79 15.60 9.15
N LEU A 401 -50.00 15.67 10.46
CA LEU A 401 -50.27 14.51 11.31
C LEU A 401 -51.76 14.19 11.49
N GLU A 402 -52.67 15.04 11.05
CA GLU A 402 -54.12 14.95 11.33
C GLU A 402 -54.72 13.62 10.82
N GLN A 403 -54.28 13.13 9.66
CA GLN A 403 -54.72 11.85 9.11
C GLN A 403 -54.24 10.66 9.96
N PHE A 404 -53.01 10.72 10.46
CA PHE A 404 -52.45 9.68 11.33
C PHE A 404 -53.06 9.72 12.73
N GLN A 405 -53.39 10.92 13.24
CA GLN A 405 -54.10 11.11 14.50
C GLN A 405 -55.50 10.49 14.45
N SER A 406 -56.30 10.79 13.42
CA SER A 406 -57.63 10.16 13.25
C SER A 406 -57.54 8.64 13.22
N LEU A 407 -56.60 8.07 12.44
CA LEU A 407 -56.42 6.62 12.35
C LEU A 407 -56.01 5.98 13.69
N ILE A 408 -55.22 6.67 14.52
CA ILE A 408 -54.84 6.20 15.86
C ILE A 408 -56.02 6.31 16.83
N GLU A 409 -56.78 7.40 16.81
CA GLU A 409 -57.97 7.57 17.66
C GLU A 409 -59.09 6.58 17.31
N ASP A 410 -59.30 6.29 16.02
CA ASP A 410 -60.27 5.29 15.58
C ASP A 410 -59.83 3.89 16.02
N PHE A 411 -58.54 3.53 15.89
CA PHE A 411 -58.00 2.26 16.35
C PHE A 411 -58.00 2.10 17.89
N GLU A 412 -57.72 3.18 18.64
CA GLU A 412 -57.86 3.23 20.10
C GLU A 412 -59.31 2.95 20.52
N ARG A 413 -60.29 3.55 19.81
CA ARG A 413 -61.72 3.34 20.05
C ARG A 413 -62.22 1.94 19.64
N GLU A 414 -61.72 1.37 18.55
CA GLU A 414 -62.10 0.01 18.11
C GLU A 414 -61.52 -1.09 18.99
N GLN A 415 -60.24 -0.99 19.36
CA GLN A 415 -59.52 -2.06 20.07
C GLN A 415 -59.50 -1.86 21.59
N ASN A 416 -59.88 -0.68 22.09
CA ASN A 416 -59.78 -0.29 23.50
C ASN A 416 -58.33 -0.45 24.04
N ILE A 417 -57.35 -0.03 23.25
CA ILE A 417 -55.91 -0.04 23.57
C ILE A 417 -55.42 1.41 23.64
N PRO A 418 -54.78 1.85 24.75
CA PRO A 418 -54.34 3.24 24.90
C PRO A 418 -53.37 3.70 23.78
N ALA A 419 -53.51 4.95 23.35
CA ALA A 419 -52.67 5.58 22.33
C ALA A 419 -51.17 5.48 22.59
N ILE A 420 -50.73 5.41 23.87
CA ILE A 420 -49.34 5.21 24.25
C ILE A 420 -48.81 3.79 23.91
N GLU A 421 -49.65 2.76 23.99
CA GLU A 421 -49.29 1.39 23.59
C GLU A 421 -49.29 1.26 22.06
N ILE A 422 -50.24 1.91 21.37
CA ILE A 422 -50.27 2.02 19.90
C ILE A 422 -49.00 2.73 19.41
N ALA A 423 -48.64 3.87 20.02
CA ALA A 423 -47.42 4.60 19.70
C ALA A 423 -46.14 3.77 19.98
N ALA A 424 -46.11 2.97 21.07
CA ALA A 424 -45.00 2.06 21.35
C ALA A 424 -44.90 0.92 20.32
N ALA A 425 -46.03 0.39 19.84
CA ALA A 425 -46.07 -0.59 18.77
C ALA A 425 -45.59 -0.01 17.43
N LEU A 426 -46.07 1.18 17.05
CA LEU A 426 -45.64 1.90 15.85
C LEU A 426 -44.15 2.26 15.90
N ALA A 427 -43.64 2.74 17.04
CA ALA A 427 -42.22 3.00 17.27
C ALA A 427 -41.35 1.73 17.12
N LYS A 428 -41.86 0.58 17.58
CA LYS A 428 -41.20 -0.73 17.39
C LYS A 428 -41.22 -1.17 15.93
N MET A 429 -42.34 -0.97 15.22
CA MET A 429 -42.47 -1.30 13.79
C MET A 429 -41.54 -0.43 12.92
N ALA A 430 -41.51 0.88 13.15
CA ALA A 430 -40.67 1.83 12.41
C ALA A 430 -39.16 1.55 12.53
N ARG A 431 -38.72 0.93 13.65
CA ARG A 431 -37.33 0.48 13.85
C ARG A 431 -37.02 -0.91 13.28
N GLY A 432 -38.03 -1.67 12.86
CA GLY A 432 -37.88 -3.05 12.40
C GLY A 432 -37.16 -3.94 13.43
N ASN A 433 -36.24 -4.78 12.94
CA ASN A 433 -35.51 -5.73 13.78
C ASN A 433 -34.34 -5.12 14.59
N THR A 434 -34.08 -3.81 14.51
CA THR A 434 -32.89 -3.17 15.12
C THR A 434 -33.18 -2.64 16.53
N PRO A 435 -32.73 -3.31 17.62
CA PRO A 435 -33.10 -2.94 18.99
C PRO A 435 -32.70 -1.50 19.32
N LEU A 436 -33.59 -0.78 20.03
CA LEU A 436 -33.29 0.55 20.56
C LEU A 436 -32.11 0.49 21.54
N LEU A 437 -32.12 -0.47 22.46
CA LEU A 437 -31.12 -0.64 23.51
C LEU A 437 -30.16 -1.78 23.19
N LEU A 438 -28.88 -1.58 23.53
CA LEU A 438 -27.85 -2.61 23.51
C LEU A 438 -27.95 -3.50 24.77
N ASP A 439 -28.14 -4.81 24.54
CA ASP A 439 -28.24 -5.83 25.58
C ASP A 439 -26.89 -6.14 26.25
N LYS A 440 -26.84 -6.09 27.59
CA LYS A 440 -25.64 -6.48 28.36
C LYS A 440 -25.29 -7.97 28.23
N ASN A 441 -26.28 -8.83 27.95
CA ASN A 441 -26.08 -10.29 27.92
C ASN A 441 -25.59 -10.81 26.56
N LYS A 442 -26.18 -10.35 25.45
CA LYS A 442 -25.78 -10.77 24.09
C LYS A 442 -24.31 -10.45 23.77
N ALA A 443 -23.79 -9.35 24.34
CA ALA A 443 -22.37 -8.98 24.23
C ALA A 443 -21.42 -9.95 24.97
N ARG A 444 -21.91 -10.71 25.96
CA ARG A 444 -21.15 -11.83 26.56
C ARG A 444 -21.25 -13.09 25.72
N GLU A 445 -22.44 -13.42 25.24
CA GLU A 445 -22.70 -14.63 24.44
C GLU A 445 -21.87 -14.63 23.14
N GLN A 446 -21.78 -13.50 22.44
CA GLN A 446 -20.95 -13.40 21.23
C GLN A 446 -19.44 -13.54 21.51
N ALA A 447 -18.97 -13.17 22.71
CA ALA A 447 -17.57 -13.32 23.10
C ALA A 447 -17.19 -14.78 23.45
N THR A 448 -18.17 -15.65 23.71
CA THR A 448 -17.91 -17.06 24.09
C THR A 448 -17.81 -18.05 22.92
N TRP A 449 -18.15 -17.66 21.69
CA TRP A 449 -18.16 -18.58 20.52
C TRP A 449 -16.90 -18.48 19.63
N GLN A 450 -15.71 -18.18 20.19
CA GLN A 450 -14.46 -18.21 19.42
C GLN A 450 -13.13 -18.33 20.21
N ASP A 451 -13.07 -19.14 21.28
CA ASP A 451 -11.81 -19.45 21.98
C ASP A 451 -11.64 -20.94 22.36
N ASP A 452 -11.64 -21.81 21.34
CA ASP A 452 -11.23 -23.22 21.49
C ASP A 452 -9.71 -23.33 21.70
N ARG A 453 -9.24 -22.99 22.92
CA ARG A 453 -7.91 -23.32 23.43
C ARG A 453 -8.01 -23.82 24.86
N PRO A 454 -7.50 -25.03 25.20
CA PRO A 454 -7.61 -25.57 26.54
C PRO A 454 -6.72 -24.80 27.52
N VAL A 455 -7.33 -23.95 28.35
CA VAL A 455 -6.67 -23.26 29.45
C VAL A 455 -6.30 -24.28 30.53
N ARG A 456 -5.02 -24.69 30.58
CA ARG A 456 -4.50 -25.39 31.76
C ARG A 456 -4.57 -24.46 32.96
N GLN A 457 -5.32 -24.89 33.99
CA GLN A 457 -5.18 -24.33 35.32
C GLN A 457 -3.86 -24.81 35.91
N ASP A 458 -3.01 -23.87 36.30
CA ASP A 458 -2.09 -24.08 37.42
C ASP A 458 -2.44 -23.06 38.51
N ARG A 459 -2.43 -23.54 39.75
CA ARG A 459 -2.82 -22.82 40.97
C ARG A 459 -1.64 -22.88 41.94
N PHE A 460 -1.66 -21.98 42.93
CA PHE A 460 -0.65 -21.86 43.99
C PHE A 460 0.68 -21.23 43.49
N GLU A 461 1.38 -20.39 44.26
CA GLU A 461 1.05 -19.89 45.60
C GLU A 461 1.54 -18.44 45.82
N ARG A 462 1.04 -17.79 46.87
CA ARG A 462 1.62 -16.52 47.37
C ARG A 462 2.87 -16.82 48.17
N ASN A 463 3.87 -15.94 48.12
CA ASN A 463 4.55 -15.58 49.36
C ASN A 463 5.14 -14.17 49.34
N ASP A 464 5.37 -13.68 50.55
CA ASP A 464 5.40 -12.30 50.99
C ASP A 464 6.48 -11.35 50.44
N ARG A 465 6.20 -10.06 50.65
CA ARG A 465 7.04 -8.89 50.42
C ARG A 465 7.53 -8.35 51.77
N PRO A 466 8.77 -7.81 51.85
CA PRO A 466 8.98 -6.60 52.66
C PRO A 466 9.52 -5.42 51.82
N GLU A 467 9.65 -4.25 52.44
CA GLU A 467 10.00 -2.97 51.81
C GLU A 467 11.30 -2.35 52.35
N ARG A 468 11.69 -1.19 51.75
CA ARG A 468 12.83 -0.29 52.04
C ARG A 468 14.20 -0.75 51.52
N GLY A 469 15.10 0.14 51.13
CA GLY A 469 14.96 1.61 50.93
C GLY A 469 16.32 2.34 50.89
N ASP A 470 16.37 3.50 50.22
CA ASP A 470 17.49 4.49 50.21
C ASP A 470 18.87 4.01 49.68
N ARG A 471 19.88 4.87 49.39
CA ARG A 471 19.94 6.12 48.58
C ARG A 471 21.43 6.48 48.28
N PHE A 472 21.66 7.39 47.32
CA PHE A 472 22.90 8.17 47.04
C PHE A 472 24.13 7.51 46.34
N ASP A 473 24.65 8.26 45.33
CA ASP A 473 26.07 8.63 45.00
C ASP A 473 27.16 7.53 44.78
N ARG A 474 28.27 7.70 44.02
CA ARG A 474 28.79 8.76 43.10
C ARG A 474 30.04 8.26 42.32
N ASN A 475 30.31 8.81 41.11
CA ASN A 475 31.58 8.74 40.34
C ASN A 475 32.06 7.32 39.90
N GLU A 476 33.00 7.11 38.96
CA GLU A 476 33.53 7.95 37.86
C GLU A 476 33.98 7.09 36.66
N ARG A 477 34.23 7.77 35.52
CA ARG A 477 35.03 7.40 34.32
C ARG A 477 35.82 6.06 34.32
N SER A 478 35.61 5.24 33.27
CA SER A 478 36.71 4.77 32.41
C SER A 478 36.24 4.23 31.04
N ASP A 479 37.13 4.42 30.06
CA ASP A 479 37.39 3.76 28.76
C ASP A 479 36.33 3.24 27.76
N ARG A 480 36.82 3.17 26.51
CA ARG A 480 36.18 2.51 25.35
C ARG A 480 36.34 1.00 25.44
N GLY A 481 35.25 0.28 25.65
CA GLY A 481 35.15 -1.16 25.37
C GLY A 481 34.43 -1.43 24.04
N GLU A 482 34.81 -2.51 23.35
CA GLU A 482 34.10 -2.96 22.15
C GLU A 482 32.68 -3.45 22.48
N ARG A 483 31.78 -3.38 21.49
CA ARG A 483 30.40 -3.82 21.63
C ARG A 483 30.38 -5.36 21.69
N PRO A 484 29.89 -6.00 22.77
CA PRO A 484 29.87 -7.46 22.83
C PRO A 484 29.05 -8.05 21.69
N ALA A 485 29.54 -9.14 21.10
CA ALA A 485 28.70 -9.98 20.24
C ALA A 485 27.51 -10.52 21.04
N PHE A 486 26.37 -10.70 20.38
CA PHE A 486 25.21 -11.34 21.02
C PHE A 486 25.60 -12.74 21.51
N PRO A 487 25.20 -13.14 22.73
CA PRO A 487 25.51 -14.47 23.24
C PRO A 487 24.89 -15.53 22.31
N LYS A 488 25.71 -16.49 21.87
CA LYS A 488 25.23 -17.63 21.09
C LYS A 488 24.15 -18.34 21.91
N LYS A 489 23.02 -18.58 21.26
CA LYS A 489 21.86 -19.25 21.85
C LYS A 489 22.21 -20.72 22.12
N GLU A 490 22.53 -21.06 23.36
CA GLU A 490 22.87 -22.45 23.74
C GLU A 490 21.71 -23.40 23.41
N ARG A 491 22.05 -24.55 22.82
CA ARG A 491 21.07 -25.54 22.38
C ARG A 491 20.54 -26.31 23.58
N ILE A 492 19.29 -26.04 23.95
CA ILE A 492 18.56 -26.83 24.94
C ILE A 492 18.01 -28.07 24.24
N GLN A 493 18.67 -29.22 24.38
CA GLN A 493 18.12 -30.50 23.94
C GLN A 493 16.80 -30.77 24.68
N ARG A 494 15.78 -31.20 23.93
CA ARG A 494 14.48 -31.64 24.43
C ARG A 494 14.10 -32.91 23.68
N PRO A 495 13.42 -33.88 24.31
CA PRO A 495 12.87 -35.01 23.57
C PRO A 495 11.80 -34.52 22.57
N ALA A 496 11.72 -35.18 21.43
CA ALA A 496 10.63 -34.99 20.47
C ALA A 496 9.31 -35.55 21.03
N ASP A 497 8.18 -35.10 20.47
CA ASP A 497 6.86 -35.65 20.78
C ASP A 497 6.72 -37.10 20.26
N ALA A 498 5.81 -37.89 20.85
CA ALA A 498 5.68 -39.31 20.56
C ALA A 498 5.31 -39.57 19.07
N GLY A 499 6.13 -40.37 18.38
CA GLY A 499 6.00 -40.64 16.94
C GLY A 499 6.80 -39.67 16.04
N MET A 500 7.53 -38.73 16.63
CA MET A 500 8.44 -37.82 15.92
C MET A 500 9.91 -38.10 16.25
N GLN A 501 10.79 -37.81 15.30
CA GLN A 501 12.23 -37.76 15.48
C GLN A 501 12.74 -36.36 15.09
N THR A 502 13.70 -35.84 15.83
CA THR A 502 14.38 -34.58 15.50
C THR A 502 15.43 -34.78 14.41
N PHE A 503 15.40 -33.93 13.40
CA PHE A 503 16.35 -33.87 12.29
C PHE A 503 17.04 -32.51 12.25
N ARG A 504 18.29 -32.48 11.78
CA ARG A 504 19.09 -31.26 11.55
C ARG A 504 19.11 -30.95 10.05
N ILE A 505 19.07 -29.66 9.71
CA ILE A 505 19.25 -29.14 8.35
C ILE A 505 20.31 -28.03 8.35
N GLU A 506 21.18 -28.02 7.34
CA GLU A 506 22.31 -27.07 7.24
C GLU A 506 21.88 -25.72 6.63
N VAL A 507 20.76 -25.19 7.13
CA VAL A 507 20.17 -23.90 6.77
C VAL A 507 19.73 -23.20 8.06
N GLY A 508 20.10 -21.92 8.23
CA GLY A 508 19.95 -21.16 9.47
C GLY A 508 19.73 -19.67 9.25
N HIS A 509 19.70 -18.85 10.30
CA HIS A 509 19.43 -17.41 10.20
C HIS A 509 20.40 -16.65 9.29
N GLN A 510 21.67 -17.06 9.19
CA GLN A 510 22.65 -16.47 8.25
C GLN A 510 22.27 -16.70 6.79
N HIS A 511 21.51 -17.76 6.50
CA HIS A 511 20.94 -18.08 5.20
C HIS A 511 19.59 -17.37 4.95
N GLY A 512 19.15 -16.47 5.84
CA GLY A 512 17.91 -15.69 5.70
C GLY A 512 16.62 -16.48 5.92
N VAL A 513 16.71 -17.73 6.40
CA VAL A 513 15.55 -18.64 6.50
C VAL A 513 14.58 -18.26 7.62
N LYS A 514 13.28 -18.48 7.37
CA LYS A 514 12.19 -18.37 8.36
C LYS A 514 11.43 -19.70 8.43
N PRO A 515 10.70 -20.00 9.53
CA PRO A 515 10.05 -21.31 9.70
C PRO A 515 9.11 -21.67 8.54
N GLY A 516 8.35 -20.71 8.02
CA GLY A 516 7.46 -20.91 6.87
C GLY A 516 8.18 -21.27 5.55
N ASN A 517 9.46 -20.93 5.39
CA ASN A 517 10.25 -21.38 4.24
C ASN A 517 10.65 -22.86 4.36
N ILE A 518 10.95 -23.32 5.58
CA ILE A 518 11.26 -24.72 5.87
C ILE A 518 9.99 -25.57 5.71
N VAL A 519 8.89 -25.18 6.37
CA VAL A 519 7.58 -25.84 6.25
C VAL A 519 7.11 -25.90 4.79
N GLY A 520 7.16 -24.77 4.06
CA GLY A 520 6.69 -24.71 2.69
C GLY A 520 7.49 -25.59 1.73
N ALA A 521 8.82 -25.62 1.84
CA ALA A 521 9.66 -26.47 0.99
C ALA A 521 9.48 -27.96 1.30
N ILE A 522 9.44 -28.34 2.59
CA ILE A 522 9.27 -29.74 2.99
C ILE A 522 7.86 -30.24 2.63
N ALA A 523 6.82 -29.43 2.81
CA ALA A 523 5.46 -29.81 2.45
C ALA A 523 5.27 -29.94 0.92
N ASN A 524 5.85 -29.03 0.13
CA ASN A 524 5.69 -29.04 -1.32
C ASN A 524 6.55 -30.11 -2.01
N GLU A 525 7.82 -30.28 -1.60
CA GLU A 525 8.77 -31.16 -2.30
C GLU A 525 8.75 -32.61 -1.77
N ALA A 526 8.40 -32.83 -0.49
CA ALA A 526 8.29 -34.16 0.10
C ALA A 526 6.84 -34.61 0.38
N GLY A 527 5.83 -33.81 0.00
CA GLY A 527 4.41 -34.18 0.14
C GLY A 527 3.92 -34.37 1.58
N ILE A 528 4.68 -33.89 2.57
CA ILE A 528 4.36 -34.02 4.00
C ILE A 528 3.33 -32.95 4.36
N ASP A 529 2.16 -33.32 4.86
CA ASP A 529 1.21 -32.32 5.40
C ASP A 529 1.90 -31.49 6.48
N SER A 530 1.80 -30.17 6.39
CA SER A 530 2.28 -29.22 7.39
C SER A 530 1.93 -29.56 8.85
N LYS A 531 0.83 -30.30 9.10
CA LYS A 531 0.44 -30.81 10.43
C LYS A 531 1.39 -31.87 11.00
N ASN A 532 2.12 -32.56 10.13
CA ASN A 532 3.08 -33.61 10.47
C ASN A 532 4.52 -33.08 10.58
N ILE A 533 4.73 -31.77 10.38
CA ILE A 533 5.98 -31.09 10.66
C ILE A 533 5.84 -30.49 12.06
N GLY A 534 6.65 -30.98 13.01
CA GLY A 534 6.55 -30.62 14.41
C GLY A 534 7.26 -29.31 14.76
N ARG A 535 8.00 -29.31 15.87
CA ARG A 535 8.73 -28.15 16.35
C ARG A 535 9.84 -27.78 15.37
N ILE A 536 10.11 -26.48 15.19
CA ILE A 536 11.25 -25.97 14.42
C ILE A 536 12.04 -24.99 15.29
N GLU A 537 13.34 -25.23 15.46
CA GLU A 537 14.28 -24.27 16.05
C GLU A 537 15.33 -23.86 15.02
N ILE A 538 15.40 -22.57 14.72
CA ILE A 538 16.43 -21.99 13.86
C ILE A 538 17.57 -21.48 14.73
N TYR A 539 18.80 -21.81 14.33
CA TYR A 539 20.07 -21.32 14.86
C TYR A 539 20.78 -20.49 13.76
N ASP A 540 22.00 -20.01 13.99
CA ASP A 540 22.67 -19.10 13.05
C ASP A 540 23.03 -19.80 11.73
N ASP A 541 23.68 -20.96 11.84
CA ASP A 541 24.25 -21.76 10.76
C ASP A 541 23.33 -22.92 10.33
N TYR A 542 22.60 -23.53 11.27
CA TYR A 542 21.71 -24.67 11.04
C TYR A 542 20.30 -24.44 11.62
N SER A 543 19.39 -25.39 11.39
CA SER A 543 18.13 -25.51 12.12
C SER A 543 17.90 -26.97 12.52
N VAL A 544 17.05 -27.20 13.51
CA VAL A 544 16.47 -28.52 13.80
C VAL A 544 14.96 -28.47 13.65
N LEU A 545 14.39 -29.60 13.22
CA LEU A 545 12.94 -29.78 13.13
C LEU A 545 12.53 -31.21 13.47
N ASP A 546 11.33 -31.37 14.02
CA ASP A 546 10.73 -32.68 14.26
C ASP A 546 9.91 -33.14 13.05
N LEU A 547 10.13 -34.39 12.62
CA LEU A 547 9.40 -35.05 11.51
C LEU A 547 9.05 -36.50 11.93
N PRO A 548 8.08 -37.18 11.26
CA PRO A 548 7.64 -38.50 11.67
C PRO A 548 8.77 -39.55 11.63
N ASP A 549 8.87 -40.36 12.68
CA ASP A 549 9.90 -41.41 12.82
C ASP A 549 9.81 -42.51 11.75
N SER A 550 8.59 -42.74 11.26
CA SER A 550 8.14 -43.74 10.29
C SER A 550 8.37 -43.34 8.82
N MET A 551 9.12 -42.26 8.57
CA MET A 551 9.42 -41.77 7.23
C MET A 551 10.23 -42.78 6.38
N PRO A 552 9.83 -43.05 5.12
CA PRO A 552 10.63 -43.85 4.19
C PRO A 552 12.00 -43.21 3.90
N LYS A 553 13.06 -44.04 3.82
CA LYS A 553 14.43 -43.57 3.52
C LYS A 553 14.51 -42.75 2.22
N GLU A 554 13.74 -43.16 1.21
CA GLU A 554 13.63 -42.49 -0.09
C GLU A 554 13.23 -41.02 0.05
N LEU A 555 12.34 -40.70 1.01
CA LEU A 555 11.88 -39.33 1.27
C LEU A 555 12.94 -38.50 2.00
N LEU A 556 13.71 -39.12 2.90
CA LEU A 556 14.84 -38.49 3.58
C LEU A 556 15.95 -38.13 2.57
N ASP A 557 16.27 -39.04 1.63
CA ASP A 557 17.26 -38.77 0.59
C ASP A 557 16.78 -37.73 -0.45
N GLN A 558 15.48 -37.66 -0.75
CA GLN A 558 14.90 -36.52 -1.48
C GLN A 558 15.11 -35.21 -0.71
N LEU A 559 14.75 -35.17 0.57
CA LEU A 559 14.89 -33.98 1.44
C LEU A 559 16.33 -33.48 1.59
N LYS A 560 17.36 -34.31 1.40
CA LYS A 560 18.76 -33.83 1.31
C LYS A 560 19.00 -32.86 0.15
N THR A 561 18.29 -33.04 -0.97
CA THR A 561 18.50 -32.30 -2.23
C THR A 561 17.64 -31.05 -2.37
N VAL A 562 16.57 -30.93 -1.57
CA VAL A 562 15.62 -29.79 -1.56
C VAL A 562 16.32 -28.48 -1.20
N TRP A 563 15.94 -27.38 -1.87
CA TRP A 563 16.54 -26.06 -1.71
C TRP A 563 15.64 -25.11 -0.91
N VAL A 564 16.20 -24.42 0.08
CA VAL A 564 15.53 -23.39 0.88
C VAL A 564 16.44 -22.16 1.00
N ALA A 565 15.90 -20.98 0.67
CA ALA A 565 16.62 -19.70 0.73
C ALA A 565 17.98 -19.67 -0.03
N GLY A 566 18.12 -20.48 -1.09
CA GLY A 566 19.34 -20.58 -1.89
C GLY A 566 20.37 -21.61 -1.40
N GLN A 567 20.06 -22.37 -0.36
CA GLN A 567 20.91 -23.41 0.24
C GLN A 567 20.18 -24.76 0.22
N GLN A 568 20.91 -25.88 0.08
CA GLN A 568 20.32 -27.23 0.20
C GLN A 568 20.03 -27.58 1.66
N LEU A 569 18.89 -28.21 1.95
CA LEU A 569 18.51 -28.64 3.31
C LEU A 569 19.52 -29.61 3.94
N ARG A 570 20.06 -30.56 3.16
CA ARG A 570 21.05 -31.56 3.60
C ARG A 570 20.67 -32.24 4.91
N ILE A 571 19.44 -32.74 4.97
CA ILE A 571 18.86 -33.27 6.21
C ILE A 571 19.64 -34.48 6.76
N SER A 572 19.91 -34.46 8.06
CA SER A 572 20.45 -35.57 8.84
C SER A 572 19.61 -35.78 10.11
N ARG A 573 19.75 -36.93 10.79
CA ARG A 573 19.14 -37.11 12.11
C ARG A 573 19.93 -36.34 13.15
N ASP A 574 19.25 -35.76 14.13
CA ASP A 574 19.91 -34.94 15.15
C ASP A 574 20.74 -35.82 16.09
N GLY A 575 22.05 -35.90 15.83
CA GLY A 575 23.01 -36.78 16.51
C GLY A 575 23.90 -37.56 15.54
N ASP A 576 23.48 -37.75 14.29
CA ASP A 576 24.33 -38.33 13.25
C ASP A 576 25.40 -37.31 12.80
N ALA A 577 26.58 -37.81 12.42
CA ALA A 577 27.62 -36.96 11.85
C ALA A 577 27.16 -36.37 10.49
N PRO A 578 27.40 -35.06 10.23
CA PRO A 578 26.97 -34.43 8.98
C PRO A 578 27.72 -35.01 7.77
N ASP A 579 27.03 -35.09 6.63
CA ASP A 579 27.52 -35.61 5.35
C ASP A 579 28.56 -34.63 4.73
N LEU A 580 29.78 -34.65 5.27
CA LEU A 580 30.87 -33.72 4.94
C LEU A 580 31.54 -34.05 3.60
N ALA A 581 30.88 -33.68 2.50
CA ALA A 581 31.56 -33.46 1.24
C ALA A 581 32.66 -32.38 1.41
N PRO A 582 33.88 -32.56 0.86
CA PRO A 582 35.03 -31.71 1.16
C PRO A 582 34.82 -30.26 0.67
N PRO A 583 35.36 -29.25 1.39
CA PRO A 583 35.15 -27.85 1.07
C PRO A 583 35.79 -27.46 -0.26
N ALA A 584 35.06 -26.69 -1.07
CA ALA A 584 35.58 -26.13 -2.32
C ALA A 584 36.75 -25.16 -2.02
N ALA A 585 37.80 -25.22 -2.85
CA ALA A 585 39.03 -24.46 -2.62
C ALA A 585 38.79 -22.93 -2.58
N PRO A 586 39.48 -22.19 -1.71
CA PRO A 586 39.22 -20.77 -1.49
C PRO A 586 39.56 -19.92 -2.72
N ARG A 587 38.56 -19.19 -3.24
CA ARG A 587 38.78 -18.18 -4.28
C ARG A 587 39.59 -17.01 -3.69
N LYS A 588 40.71 -16.68 -4.33
CA LYS A 588 41.57 -15.54 -3.94
C LYS A 588 40.81 -14.20 -4.09
N PRO A 589 41.11 -13.20 -3.26
CA PRO A 589 40.47 -11.89 -3.33
C PRO A 589 40.84 -11.13 -4.61
N PHE A 590 39.90 -10.35 -5.14
CA PHE A 590 40.15 -9.45 -6.26
C PHE A 590 40.88 -8.18 -5.80
N ALA A 591 42.05 -7.92 -6.38
CA ALA A 591 42.70 -6.61 -6.41
C ALA A 591 42.48 -5.95 -7.79
N ALA A 592 42.67 -4.64 -7.90
CA ALA A 592 42.09 -3.83 -8.99
C ALA A 592 43.09 -3.22 -9.98
N LYS A 593 42.59 -2.94 -11.21
CA LYS A 593 43.25 -2.24 -12.35
C LYS A 593 44.35 -3.07 -13.05
N SER A 594 44.69 -2.87 -14.33
CA SER A 594 44.36 -1.78 -15.29
C SER A 594 44.23 -2.28 -16.76
N ALA A 595 43.81 -1.40 -17.68
CA ALA A 595 43.96 -1.53 -19.15
C ALA A 595 45.45 -1.34 -19.58
N PRO A 596 45.91 -1.51 -20.86
CA PRO A 596 45.25 -1.45 -22.19
C PRO A 596 45.35 -2.82 -22.97
N ALA A 597 45.31 -3.01 -24.30
CA ALA A 597 45.43 -2.13 -25.49
C ALA A 597 44.64 -2.63 -26.75
N PHE A 598 45.30 -2.84 -27.91
CA PHE A 598 44.73 -3.03 -29.27
C PHE A 598 45.63 -3.91 -30.17
N LYS A 599 45.14 -4.28 -31.37
CA LYS A 599 45.80 -4.97 -32.52
C LYS A 599 45.87 -6.52 -32.48
N ASP A 600 45.79 -7.26 -33.60
CA ASP A 600 45.52 -6.94 -35.04
C ASP A 600 44.63 -8.07 -35.67
N ALA A 601 44.12 -7.90 -36.90
CA ALA A 601 43.21 -8.85 -37.60
C ALA A 601 43.97 -9.85 -38.53
N PRO A 602 43.33 -10.87 -39.15
CA PRO A 602 42.34 -10.71 -40.24
C PRO A 602 41.12 -11.68 -40.16
N ALA A 603 40.30 -11.74 -41.22
CA ALA A 603 39.09 -12.55 -41.34
C ALA A 603 39.24 -13.72 -42.36
N ASP A 604 38.34 -14.73 -42.31
CA ASP A 604 37.43 -15.10 -43.43
C ASP A 604 36.41 -16.21 -43.02
N ALA A 605 35.36 -16.38 -43.85
CA ALA A 605 34.56 -17.57 -44.17
C ALA A 605 33.79 -18.40 -43.11
N GLY A 606 32.56 -18.82 -43.49
CA GLY A 606 32.08 -20.20 -43.25
C GLY A 606 30.68 -20.39 -42.65
N ASP A 607 29.72 -20.86 -43.47
CA ASP A 607 28.42 -21.38 -43.01
C ASP A 607 28.53 -22.75 -42.32
N ALA A 608 27.77 -22.96 -41.25
CA ALA A 608 27.36 -24.30 -40.78
C ALA A 608 26.09 -24.24 -39.91
N ALA A 609 24.91 -24.52 -40.49
CA ALA A 609 23.67 -24.59 -39.72
C ALA A 609 23.52 -25.96 -39.00
N ALA A 610 23.27 -25.93 -37.68
CA ALA A 610 22.99 -27.13 -36.89
C ALA A 610 21.48 -27.27 -36.61
N ALA A 611 20.88 -28.40 -36.99
CA ALA A 611 19.44 -28.64 -36.87
C ALA A 611 19.00 -28.94 -35.42
N PRO A 612 17.82 -28.46 -34.96
CA PRO A 612 17.29 -28.78 -33.64
C PRO A 612 16.84 -30.25 -33.55
N ARG A 613 17.11 -30.90 -32.42
CA ARG A 613 16.64 -32.26 -32.12
C ARG A 613 15.13 -32.27 -31.84
N ALA A 614 14.43 -33.28 -32.35
CA ALA A 614 13.02 -33.51 -32.03
C ALA A 614 12.81 -33.98 -30.57
N PRO A 615 11.73 -33.56 -29.89
CA PRO A 615 11.40 -34.02 -28.55
C PRO A 615 10.86 -35.47 -28.54
N LYS A 616 11.04 -36.17 -27.41
CA LYS A 616 10.43 -37.49 -27.17
C LYS A 616 8.93 -37.35 -26.87
N LYS A 617 8.11 -38.28 -27.36
CA LYS A 617 6.73 -38.46 -26.87
C LYS A 617 6.74 -39.19 -25.52
N GLU A 618 6.13 -38.59 -24.50
CA GLU A 618 5.74 -39.28 -23.26
C GLU A 618 4.27 -39.72 -23.36
N ARG A 619 3.80 -40.56 -22.42
CA ARG A 619 2.41 -41.05 -22.41
C ARG A 619 1.49 -40.12 -21.59
N PRO A 620 0.18 -40.04 -21.91
CA PRO A 620 -0.77 -39.24 -21.13
C PRO A 620 -0.84 -39.68 -19.66
N ARG A 621 -1.15 -38.72 -18.78
CA ARG A 621 -1.53 -38.98 -17.38
C ARG A 621 -3.05 -39.22 -17.33
N PRO A 622 -3.56 -40.17 -16.53
CA PRO A 622 -5.00 -40.42 -16.46
C PRO A 622 -5.77 -39.23 -15.86
N GLY A 623 -6.93 -38.90 -16.42
CA GLY A 623 -7.84 -37.85 -15.93
C GLY A 623 -7.59 -36.43 -16.44
N VAL A 624 -6.65 -36.24 -17.39
CA VAL A 624 -6.40 -34.94 -18.04
C VAL A 624 -6.37 -35.07 -19.56
N THR A 625 -6.86 -34.04 -20.24
CA THR A 625 -6.90 -33.92 -21.70
C THR A 625 -6.07 -32.72 -22.13
N ALA A 626 -5.19 -32.91 -23.12
CA ALA A 626 -4.36 -31.85 -23.66
C ALA A 626 -5.14 -30.99 -24.66
N TYR A 627 -5.05 -29.67 -24.49
CA TYR A 627 -5.64 -28.68 -25.38
C TYR A 627 -4.58 -27.73 -25.95
N ARG A 628 -4.67 -27.46 -27.24
CA ARG A 628 -3.83 -26.53 -27.98
C ARG A 628 -4.50 -25.16 -28.04
N ILE A 629 -3.74 -24.10 -27.79
CA ILE A 629 -4.18 -22.71 -27.99
C ILE A 629 -3.29 -21.98 -29.00
N GLU A 630 -3.88 -21.22 -29.93
CA GLU A 630 -3.13 -20.44 -30.95
C GLU A 630 -2.49 -19.15 -30.40
N VAL A 631 -1.84 -19.23 -29.24
CA VAL A 631 -1.10 -18.11 -28.61
C VAL A 631 0.20 -18.63 -27.99
N GLY A 632 1.32 -17.91 -28.19
CA GLY A 632 2.67 -18.38 -27.85
C GLY A 632 3.68 -17.26 -27.56
N ARG A 633 4.98 -17.57 -27.57
CA ARG A 633 6.07 -16.62 -27.20
C ARG A 633 6.11 -15.36 -28.07
N GLU A 634 5.81 -15.46 -29.37
CA GLU A 634 5.73 -14.30 -30.28
C GLU A 634 4.62 -13.30 -29.87
N HIS A 635 3.68 -13.74 -29.03
CA HIS A 635 2.58 -12.95 -28.49
C HIS A 635 2.86 -12.45 -27.04
N ALA A 636 4.11 -12.57 -26.58
CA ALA A 636 4.59 -12.21 -25.24
C ALA A 636 3.80 -12.88 -24.08
N VAL A 637 3.30 -14.10 -24.31
CA VAL A 637 2.50 -14.85 -23.32
C VAL A 637 3.39 -15.63 -22.35
N THR A 638 3.13 -15.46 -21.05
CA THR A 638 3.70 -16.29 -19.97
C THR A 638 2.68 -17.31 -19.45
N PRO A 639 3.09 -18.38 -18.73
CA PRO A 639 2.15 -19.33 -18.14
C PRO A 639 1.14 -18.65 -17.21
N SER A 640 1.56 -17.64 -16.45
CA SER A 640 0.70 -16.85 -15.58
C SER A 640 -0.38 -16.05 -16.33
N ASN A 641 -0.13 -15.66 -17.59
CA ASN A 641 -1.17 -15.02 -18.42
C ASN A 641 -2.22 -16.05 -18.90
N ILE A 642 -1.79 -17.26 -19.24
CA ILE A 642 -2.69 -18.37 -19.65
C ILE A 642 -3.55 -18.79 -18.46
N VAL A 643 -2.93 -19.09 -17.32
CA VAL A 643 -3.63 -19.43 -16.06
C VAL A 643 -4.58 -18.31 -15.63
N GLY A 644 -4.11 -17.06 -15.63
CA GLY A 644 -4.92 -15.92 -15.20
C GLY A 644 -6.14 -15.66 -16.08
N ALA A 645 -6.01 -15.79 -17.40
CA ALA A 645 -7.15 -15.62 -18.31
C ALA A 645 -8.15 -16.78 -18.20
N ILE A 646 -7.67 -18.03 -18.22
CA ILE A 646 -8.54 -19.22 -18.12
C ILE A 646 -9.27 -19.25 -16.76
N ALA A 647 -8.57 -18.97 -15.66
CA ALA A 647 -9.19 -19.03 -14.33
C ALA A 647 -10.22 -17.91 -14.09
N ASN A 648 -9.95 -16.69 -14.55
CA ASN A 648 -10.86 -15.56 -14.36
C ASN A 648 -12.06 -15.56 -15.32
N GLU A 649 -11.88 -15.99 -16.58
CA GLU A 649 -12.92 -15.87 -17.61
C GLU A 649 -13.71 -17.17 -17.86
N ALA A 650 -13.17 -18.35 -17.51
CA ALA A 650 -13.87 -19.64 -17.63
C ALA A 650 -14.28 -20.27 -16.28
N ASN A 651 -14.16 -19.53 -15.18
CA ASN A 651 -14.52 -19.95 -13.81
C ASN A 651 -13.86 -21.28 -13.37
N LEU A 652 -12.65 -21.55 -13.87
CA LEU A 652 -11.91 -22.79 -13.61
C LEU A 652 -10.76 -22.52 -12.63
N GLU A 653 -10.87 -22.99 -11.38
CA GLU A 653 -9.79 -22.78 -10.40
C GLU A 653 -8.41 -23.23 -10.93
N ALA A 654 -7.39 -22.38 -10.77
CA ALA A 654 -6.05 -22.60 -11.32
C ALA A 654 -5.40 -23.95 -10.93
N LYS A 655 -5.82 -24.56 -9.81
CA LYS A 655 -5.40 -25.91 -9.36
C LYS A 655 -5.81 -27.04 -10.32
N HIS A 656 -6.75 -26.78 -11.24
CA HIS A 656 -7.23 -27.73 -12.24
C HIS A 656 -6.55 -27.57 -13.61
N ILE A 657 -5.73 -26.53 -13.80
CA ILE A 657 -4.92 -26.35 -15.01
C ILE A 657 -3.59 -27.09 -14.77
N GLY A 658 -3.28 -28.07 -15.61
CA GLY A 658 -2.11 -28.92 -15.44
C GLY A 658 -0.84 -28.33 -16.06
N ARG A 659 -0.10 -29.14 -16.84
CA ARG A 659 1.11 -28.67 -17.52
C ARG A 659 0.76 -27.61 -18.57
N ILE A 660 1.66 -26.64 -18.77
CA ILE A 660 1.57 -25.65 -19.85
C ILE A 660 2.93 -25.59 -20.57
N ASP A 661 2.98 -26.04 -21.82
CA ASP A 661 4.15 -25.92 -22.70
C ASP A 661 3.94 -24.79 -23.71
N ILE A 662 4.75 -23.73 -23.63
CA ILE A 662 4.64 -22.54 -24.50
C ILE A 662 5.68 -22.63 -25.63
N PHE A 663 5.20 -22.73 -26.86
CA PHE A 663 5.95 -22.66 -28.11
C PHE A 663 5.82 -21.27 -28.74
N ASP A 664 6.48 -21.02 -29.87
CA ASP A 664 6.60 -19.66 -30.41
C ASP A 664 5.25 -19.09 -30.88
N ASN A 665 4.44 -19.90 -31.56
CA ASN A 665 3.15 -19.52 -32.16
C ASN A 665 1.92 -20.20 -31.54
N TYR A 666 2.11 -21.05 -30.53
CA TYR A 666 1.02 -21.76 -29.85
C TYR A 666 1.48 -22.22 -28.46
N SER A 667 0.54 -22.65 -27.63
CA SER A 667 0.82 -23.35 -26.37
C SER A 667 -0.03 -24.61 -26.30
N VAL A 668 0.42 -25.60 -25.54
CA VAL A 668 -0.38 -26.78 -25.15
C VAL A 668 -0.58 -26.73 -23.64
N LEU A 669 -1.80 -27.00 -23.18
CA LEU A 669 -2.15 -27.00 -21.76
C LEU A 669 -3.07 -28.18 -21.39
N ASP A 670 -2.81 -28.81 -20.25
CA ASP A 670 -3.65 -29.88 -19.72
C ASP A 670 -4.87 -29.28 -19.00
N LEU A 671 -6.08 -29.77 -19.33
CA LEU A 671 -7.32 -29.50 -18.59
C LEU A 671 -7.95 -30.81 -18.06
N PRO A 672 -8.88 -30.77 -17.10
CA PRO A 672 -9.55 -31.96 -16.60
C PRO A 672 -10.38 -32.66 -17.68
N GLU A 673 -10.33 -33.98 -17.68
CA GLU A 673 -11.14 -34.84 -18.55
C GLU A 673 -12.63 -34.76 -18.15
N GLY A 674 -13.54 -34.71 -19.13
CA GLY A 674 -15.00 -34.63 -18.88
C GLY A 674 -15.58 -33.23 -18.63
N MET A 675 -14.86 -32.16 -18.98
CA MET A 675 -15.34 -30.76 -18.83
C MET A 675 -16.68 -30.50 -19.56
N PRO A 676 -17.64 -29.77 -18.95
CA PRO A 676 -18.89 -29.37 -19.61
C PRO A 676 -18.66 -28.57 -20.91
N PRO A 677 -19.44 -28.82 -21.99
CA PRO A 677 -19.26 -28.13 -23.28
C PRO A 677 -19.34 -26.60 -23.19
N GLU A 678 -20.17 -26.08 -22.29
CA GLU A 678 -20.37 -24.65 -22.03
C GLU A 678 -19.09 -23.93 -21.58
N ILE A 679 -18.20 -24.61 -20.86
CA ILE A 679 -16.90 -24.06 -20.44
C ILE A 679 -15.94 -24.03 -21.64
N LEU A 680 -15.96 -25.07 -22.48
CA LEU A 680 -15.16 -25.13 -23.71
C LEU A 680 -15.60 -24.09 -24.75
N ASP A 681 -16.88 -23.73 -24.80
CA ASP A 681 -17.36 -22.63 -25.64
C ASP A 681 -17.07 -21.24 -25.06
N HIS A 682 -17.16 -21.06 -23.72
CA HIS A 682 -16.66 -19.84 -23.08
C HIS A 682 -15.15 -19.64 -23.32
N LEU A 683 -14.34 -20.71 -23.22
CA LEU A 683 -12.89 -20.65 -23.48
C LEU A 683 -12.56 -20.12 -24.88
N LYS A 684 -13.39 -20.38 -25.90
CA LYS A 684 -13.21 -19.83 -27.27
C LYS A 684 -13.44 -18.32 -27.37
N SER A 685 -14.03 -17.69 -26.33
CA SER A 685 -14.29 -16.25 -26.27
C SER A 685 -13.21 -15.44 -25.54
N VAL A 686 -12.40 -16.11 -24.70
CA VAL A 686 -11.36 -15.55 -23.82
C VAL A 686 -10.30 -14.77 -24.60
N VAL A 687 -9.69 -13.74 -23.98
CA VAL A 687 -8.65 -12.92 -24.61
C VAL A 687 -7.31 -12.96 -23.85
N VAL A 688 -6.27 -13.53 -24.47
CA VAL A 688 -4.92 -13.59 -23.90
C VAL A 688 -3.98 -12.66 -24.67
N SER A 689 -3.33 -11.73 -23.96
CA SER A 689 -2.43 -10.72 -24.55
C SER A 689 -3.02 -9.96 -25.76
N GLY A 690 -4.33 -9.75 -25.77
CA GLY A 690 -5.06 -9.06 -26.86
C GLY A 690 -5.46 -9.94 -28.05
N GLN A 691 -5.16 -11.25 -28.03
CA GLN A 691 -5.63 -12.22 -29.03
C GLN A 691 -6.77 -13.08 -28.47
N LYS A 692 -7.76 -13.41 -29.29
CA LYS A 692 -8.82 -14.36 -28.91
C LYS A 692 -8.26 -15.78 -28.82
N LEU A 693 -8.54 -16.45 -27.71
CA LEU A 693 -8.08 -17.80 -27.40
C LEU A 693 -8.81 -18.82 -28.29
N ARG A 694 -8.19 -19.18 -29.42
CA ARG A 694 -8.64 -20.34 -30.21
C ARG A 694 -8.10 -21.61 -29.57
N ILE A 695 -8.98 -22.35 -28.91
CA ILE A 695 -8.69 -23.62 -28.25
C ILE A 695 -9.19 -24.81 -29.09
N SER A 696 -8.37 -25.85 -29.22
CA SER A 696 -8.73 -27.14 -29.81
C SER A 696 -8.18 -28.29 -28.96
N LEU A 697 -8.74 -29.49 -29.08
CA LEU A 697 -8.09 -30.70 -28.58
C LEU A 697 -6.74 -30.88 -29.29
N ASP A 698 -5.71 -31.34 -28.57
CA ASP A 698 -4.41 -31.68 -29.15
C ASP A 698 -4.38 -33.19 -29.47
N ASP A 699 -4.84 -33.56 -30.67
CA ASP A 699 -4.91 -34.95 -31.13
C ASP A 699 -3.53 -35.59 -31.39
N GLY A 700 -2.47 -34.78 -31.39
CA GLY A 700 -1.10 -35.19 -31.66
C GLY A 700 -0.81 -35.57 -33.12
N THR A 701 -1.76 -35.35 -34.04
CA THR A 701 -1.72 -35.73 -35.46
C THR A 701 -2.63 -34.86 -36.38
N THR A 702 -2.26 -33.61 -36.66
CA THR A 702 -2.75 -32.92 -37.89
C THR A 702 -1.74 -31.92 -38.48
N GLU A 703 -1.97 -31.54 -39.75
CA GLU A 703 -0.98 -30.92 -40.64
C GLU A 703 -0.98 -29.37 -40.64
N ARG A 704 0.10 -28.78 -41.18
CA ARG A 704 0.15 -27.35 -41.53
C ARG A 704 -0.85 -27.02 -42.66
N LYS A 705 -1.99 -26.40 -42.34
CA LYS A 705 -2.71 -25.60 -43.34
C LYS A 705 -1.88 -24.38 -43.73
N PRO A 706 -1.59 -24.12 -45.02
CA PRO A 706 -0.93 -22.90 -45.44
C PRO A 706 -1.86 -21.70 -45.25
N ALA A 707 -1.32 -20.57 -44.78
CA ALA A 707 -2.08 -19.34 -44.61
C ALA A 707 -2.45 -18.71 -45.97
N PRO A 708 -3.62 -18.06 -46.10
CA PRO A 708 -3.99 -17.36 -47.32
C PRO A 708 -3.04 -16.18 -47.60
N PRO A 709 -2.72 -15.88 -48.88
CA PRO A 709 -1.79 -14.81 -49.22
C PRO A 709 -2.34 -13.43 -48.86
N ARG A 710 -1.50 -12.59 -48.25
CA ARG A 710 -1.86 -11.21 -47.91
C ARG A 710 -2.03 -10.36 -49.19
N PRO A 711 -3.01 -9.43 -49.24
CA PRO A 711 -3.11 -8.46 -50.33
C PRO A 711 -1.87 -7.55 -50.37
N LYS A 712 -1.41 -7.20 -51.57
CA LYS A 712 -0.22 -6.36 -51.77
C LYS A 712 -0.55 -4.88 -51.53
N SER A 713 0.18 -4.22 -50.64
CA SER A 713 0.14 -2.77 -50.48
C SER A 713 0.64 -2.06 -51.75
N PRO A 714 0.05 -0.92 -52.16
CA PRO A 714 0.54 -0.14 -53.28
C PRO A 714 1.90 0.52 -52.95
N PRO A 715 2.77 0.74 -53.96
CA PRO A 715 4.11 1.27 -53.73
C PRO A 715 4.09 2.75 -53.33
N ARG A 716 4.99 3.13 -52.41
CA ARG A 716 5.30 4.54 -52.12
C ARG A 716 5.87 5.21 -53.36
N LYS A 717 5.27 6.31 -53.82
CA LYS A 717 5.94 7.26 -54.71
C LYS A 717 7.02 8.01 -53.93
N THR A 718 8.26 7.94 -54.39
CA THR A 718 9.26 8.97 -54.10
C THR A 718 8.97 10.20 -54.95
N PHE A 719 9.23 11.38 -54.39
CA PHE A 719 9.37 12.62 -55.15
C PHE A 719 10.70 13.27 -54.77
N LYS A 720 11.26 14.02 -55.73
CA LYS A 720 12.27 15.05 -55.48
C LYS A 720 11.57 16.34 -55.06
#